data_AF-A0A2P7TE80-F1
#
_entry.id   AF-A0A2P7TE80-F1
#
_cell.length_a   1.000
_cell.length_b   1.000
_cell.length_c   1.000
_cell.angle_alpha   90.00
_cell.angle_beta   90.00
_cell.angle_gamma   90.00
#
_symmetry.space_group_name_H-M   'P 1'
#
loop_
_entity.id
_entity.type
_entity.pdbx_description
1 polymer ?
#
loop_
_entity_poly.entity_id
_entity_poly.type
_entity_poly.pdbx_seq_one_letter_code
_entity_poly.pdbx_strand_id
1 'polypeptide(L)'
;REIVRYAKEECTVYIICSNPATVQSYLTAGGVTVDASIVFITAPYNSIWMRDYGPEAGYTNDVDSLIINDWIYNRPRPQDDVLPEVIAAQAGVPMYEMTQPPYDVVHTGGNFMCDGLGTGFSSELVLQENPDKTEAQIDAIMQQFMGINRYVKMPVLPYDGIHHIDMHMKLLDEETLLVGQYPEGVSDGPQIAANIADVVNNYQTAFGNQYKVVYVPMPPDAGGDYPSSGGDYRTFTNSIFINKTILVPIYEEQYDTTALRIYQEQLPGYNVVGIDCNAIITASGALHCITKLVYAHDPLLIAHPRLRDTYFVEDRQVIARIQHRSGIASATLYWSTSVTDPPMPYELPMTLTDPANNIWTATIPAQPAGAVVTYYIEATANSGKTQVRPITAPDGMYNYKVMEVTQAPTVNFTVSQPQVCTGVPVQFTDASAPAVTSWLWSFPGGTPATSAAPNPTVTYSTPGTYNATLTATNAIGSNTYTLTAAVTVQNFTGVAPYTENFTGGIPAAITITNTNADAITWALATGVPCNGNALKINNFDNSSTGATDLVNTQIDLTNYANASLSFDVAYAPYNTTYFDRLKVVIERCGTDEVTIYDKSGTTLATAPATTSAFTPSGCSQWRTETVSLSGFEGEVIRIKFMNISGYGNNLYLDNISIQGTYSPPVAVKVKALLQGPFVPALGNMTTNLATSGLLPLSQPFNRNPWNYSGTESMANVSQIPAGAADWVLLELRNSTNPNEILAQKAAVLLNNGVLRDATGAAPDAVTFTGIAPGANYFISVKHRNHVPVISAVPVQLPNATAYDFTLSAASAANTAQLVQVATGKFALWAGDFDANGVVSVHDFNYYTPQMGPTAQYADGDLNFDGQVNTADFDIYRNNCTRIGVNPIRY
;
A
#
# COMPACT_ATOMS: atom_id res chain seq x y z
N ARG A 1 -24.51 17.45 -34.86
CA ARG A 1 -24.16 18.84 -35.26
C ARG A 1 -23.73 19.70 -34.08
N GLU A 2 -24.41 19.63 -32.93
CA GLU A 2 -24.05 20.45 -31.75
C GLU A 2 -22.63 20.17 -31.29
N ILE A 3 -22.24 18.89 -31.18
CA ILE A 3 -20.86 18.47 -30.89
C ILE A 3 -19.86 19.15 -31.83
N VAL A 4 -20.12 19.09 -33.14
CA VAL A 4 -19.26 19.70 -34.17
C VAL A 4 -19.19 21.22 -34.00
N ARG A 5 -20.31 21.89 -33.68
CA ARG A 5 -20.36 23.35 -33.51
C ARG A 5 -19.37 23.84 -32.45
N TYR A 6 -19.28 23.14 -31.32
CA TYR A 6 -18.38 23.54 -30.25
C TYR A 6 -16.97 23.00 -30.46
N ALA A 7 -16.84 21.77 -30.95
CA ALA A 7 -15.52 21.15 -31.16
C ALA A 7 -14.68 21.89 -32.19
N LYS A 8 -15.30 22.40 -33.26
CA LYS A 8 -14.60 23.06 -34.37
C LYS A 8 -13.94 24.39 -34.00
N GLU A 9 -14.34 24.99 -32.88
CA GLU A 9 -13.76 26.23 -32.34
C GLU A 9 -12.51 25.94 -31.50
N GLU A 10 -12.33 24.70 -31.06
CA GLU A 10 -11.27 24.27 -30.15
C GLU A 10 -10.20 23.43 -30.85
N CYS A 11 -10.59 22.61 -31.82
CA CYS A 11 -9.69 21.69 -32.53
C CYS A 11 -10.20 21.34 -33.93
N THR A 12 -9.39 20.59 -34.67
CA THR A 12 -9.86 19.94 -35.91
C THR A 12 -10.81 18.80 -35.57
N VAL A 13 -11.91 18.70 -36.31
CA VAL A 13 -12.96 17.68 -36.15
C VAL A 13 -12.90 16.72 -37.33
N TYR A 14 -12.49 15.48 -37.06
CA TYR A 14 -12.59 14.39 -38.01
C TYR A 14 -14.00 13.77 -37.96
N ILE A 15 -14.67 13.65 -39.11
CA ILE A 15 -15.97 13.02 -39.22
C ILE A 15 -15.87 11.83 -40.16
N ILE A 16 -16.01 10.63 -39.62
CA ILE A 16 -16.09 9.40 -40.41
C ILE A 16 -17.50 9.27 -40.99
N CYS A 17 -17.60 9.18 -42.32
CA CYS A 17 -18.90 9.11 -42.98
C CYS A 17 -18.82 8.44 -44.36
N SER A 18 -19.93 7.85 -44.80
CA SER A 18 -20.04 7.25 -46.14
C SER A 18 -20.26 8.29 -47.25
N ASN A 19 -20.83 9.46 -46.92
CA ASN A 19 -21.11 10.53 -47.88
C ASN A 19 -20.85 11.92 -47.25
N PRO A 20 -19.69 12.53 -47.53
CA PRO A 20 -19.35 13.87 -47.03
C PRO A 20 -20.37 14.95 -47.41
N ALA A 21 -20.95 14.90 -48.62
CA ALA A 21 -21.89 15.93 -49.08
C ALA A 21 -23.20 15.91 -48.27
N THR A 22 -23.68 14.74 -47.87
CA THR A 22 -24.86 14.61 -47.01
C THR A 22 -24.59 15.19 -45.62
N VAL A 23 -23.44 14.87 -45.03
CA VAL A 23 -23.07 15.39 -43.70
C VAL A 23 -22.86 16.90 -43.75
N GLN A 24 -22.15 17.42 -44.75
CA GLN A 24 -21.98 18.86 -44.96
C GLN A 24 -23.35 19.57 -45.05
N SER A 25 -24.27 19.03 -45.85
CA SER A 25 -25.63 19.59 -45.98
C SER A 25 -26.37 19.62 -44.64
N TYR A 26 -26.26 18.55 -43.84
CA TYR A 26 -26.85 18.48 -42.50
C TYR A 26 -26.25 19.50 -41.52
N LEU A 27 -24.93 19.69 -41.56
CA LEU A 27 -24.23 20.67 -40.73
C LEU A 27 -24.63 22.10 -41.11
N THR A 28 -24.59 22.45 -42.39
CA THR A 28 -24.96 23.78 -42.88
C THR A 28 -26.42 24.11 -42.61
N ALA A 29 -27.34 23.16 -42.80
CA ALA A 29 -28.75 23.34 -42.43
C ALA A 29 -28.96 23.57 -40.93
N GLY A 30 -28.04 23.06 -40.09
CA GLY A 30 -28.00 23.28 -38.65
C GLY A 30 -27.21 24.52 -38.19
N GLY A 31 -26.83 25.40 -39.13
CA GLY A 31 -26.08 26.63 -38.85
C GLY A 31 -24.60 26.41 -38.53
N VAL A 32 -24.03 25.26 -38.86
CA VAL A 32 -22.60 24.98 -38.68
C VAL A 32 -21.87 25.22 -40.01
N THR A 33 -20.98 26.22 -40.02
CA THR A 33 -20.12 26.51 -41.17
C THR A 33 -19.08 25.41 -41.33
N VAL A 34 -19.01 24.81 -42.53
CA VAL A 34 -17.98 23.83 -42.90
C VAL A 34 -16.80 24.57 -43.51
N ASP A 35 -15.66 24.52 -42.82
CA ASP A 35 -14.39 25.13 -43.19
C ASP A 35 -13.23 24.16 -42.89
N ALA A 36 -11.99 24.66 -42.88
CA ALA A 36 -10.80 23.83 -42.73
C ALA A 36 -10.68 23.10 -41.37
N SER A 37 -11.45 23.49 -40.34
CA SER A 37 -11.44 22.76 -39.07
C SER A 37 -12.31 21.50 -39.10
N ILE A 38 -13.02 21.21 -40.20
CA ILE A 38 -13.79 19.98 -40.37
C ILE A 38 -13.19 19.15 -41.51
N VAL A 39 -12.79 17.92 -41.19
CA VAL A 39 -12.21 16.97 -42.15
C VAL A 39 -13.10 15.74 -42.24
N PHE A 40 -13.59 15.45 -43.44
CA PHE A 40 -14.38 14.23 -43.70
C PHE A 40 -13.46 13.08 -44.09
N ILE A 41 -13.65 11.93 -43.44
CA ILE A 41 -12.93 10.69 -43.73
C ILE A 41 -13.94 9.67 -44.23
N THR A 42 -13.78 9.22 -45.47
CA THR A 42 -14.66 8.22 -46.07
C THR A 42 -14.12 6.81 -45.79
N ALA A 43 -14.70 6.15 -44.81
CA ALA A 43 -14.39 4.77 -44.42
C ALA A 43 -15.68 4.01 -44.05
N PRO A 44 -15.71 2.67 -44.23
CA PRO A 44 -16.82 1.85 -43.74
C PRO A 44 -16.80 1.77 -42.20
N TYR A 45 -17.97 1.67 -41.59
CA TYR A 45 -18.16 1.53 -40.14
C TYR A 45 -19.46 0.78 -39.86
N ASN A 46 -19.52 0.05 -38.76
CA ASN A 46 -20.72 -0.64 -38.28
C ASN A 46 -21.56 0.23 -37.34
N SER A 47 -20.92 1.08 -36.53
CA SER A 47 -21.60 1.85 -35.49
C SER A 47 -21.00 3.24 -35.23
N ILE A 48 -21.71 4.05 -34.44
CA ILE A 48 -21.34 5.43 -34.10
C ILE A 48 -20.44 5.54 -32.86
N TRP A 49 -20.15 4.42 -32.19
CA TRP A 49 -19.49 4.36 -30.87
C TRP A 49 -17.98 4.55 -30.96
N MET A 50 -17.54 5.66 -31.57
CA MET A 50 -16.14 5.99 -31.82
C MET A 50 -15.28 6.01 -30.56
N ARG A 51 -15.87 6.15 -29.37
CA ARG A 51 -15.16 6.03 -28.10
C ARG A 51 -14.57 4.64 -27.91
N ASP A 52 -15.32 3.62 -28.28
CA ASP A 52 -15.08 2.24 -27.90
C ASP A 52 -14.02 1.58 -28.78
N TYR A 53 -14.16 1.78 -30.09
CA TYR A 53 -13.28 1.20 -31.12
C TYR A 53 -12.26 2.20 -31.67
N GLY A 54 -12.37 3.48 -31.30
CA GLY A 54 -11.51 4.52 -31.86
C GLY A 54 -10.06 4.39 -31.39
N PRO A 55 -9.12 5.09 -32.06
CA PRO A 55 -7.70 4.98 -31.79
C PRO A 55 -7.33 5.44 -30.37
N GLU A 56 -6.44 4.71 -29.73
CA GLU A 56 -5.87 5.10 -28.44
C GLU A 56 -4.51 5.77 -28.63
N ALA A 57 -4.48 7.11 -28.64
CA ALA A 57 -3.23 7.82 -28.84
C ALA A 57 -2.36 7.86 -27.59
N GLY A 58 -1.05 7.77 -27.79
CA GLY A 58 -0.04 7.96 -26.75
C GLY A 58 1.16 8.74 -27.27
N TYR A 59 2.10 9.06 -26.38
CA TYR A 59 3.36 9.68 -26.75
C TYR A 59 4.52 8.90 -26.13
N THR A 60 5.52 8.56 -26.94
CA THR A 60 6.75 7.96 -26.40
C THR A 60 7.48 8.98 -25.53
N ASN A 61 8.06 8.54 -24.41
CA ASN A 61 8.79 9.41 -23.48
C ASN A 61 7.97 10.65 -23.06
N ASP A 62 6.67 10.47 -22.84
CA ASP A 62 5.64 11.46 -22.46
C ASP A 62 5.33 12.57 -23.47
N VAL A 63 6.33 13.06 -24.21
CA VAL A 63 6.22 14.26 -25.07
C VAL A 63 6.99 14.18 -26.38
N ASP A 64 7.62 13.04 -26.67
CA ASP A 64 8.32 12.84 -27.93
C ASP A 64 7.33 12.42 -29.01
N SER A 65 7.42 11.22 -29.56
CA SER A 65 6.67 10.85 -30.77
C SER A 65 5.25 10.39 -30.47
N LEU A 66 4.28 10.92 -31.23
CA LEU A 66 2.89 10.45 -31.24
C LEU A 66 2.83 9.03 -31.78
N ILE A 67 2.11 8.17 -31.08
CA ILE A 67 1.79 6.80 -31.48
C ILE A 67 0.28 6.60 -31.38
N ILE A 68 -0.25 5.68 -32.18
CA ILE A 68 -1.62 5.18 -32.00
C ILE A 68 -1.54 3.72 -31.59
N ASN A 69 -2.29 3.36 -30.57
CA ASN A 69 -2.49 1.99 -30.14
C ASN A 69 -3.88 1.51 -30.55
N ASP A 70 -3.97 0.21 -30.78
CA ASP A 70 -5.20 -0.49 -31.10
C ASP A 70 -5.32 -1.78 -30.26
N TRP A 71 -6.55 -2.20 -29.97
CA TRP A 71 -6.89 -3.44 -29.27
C TRP A 71 -8.04 -4.14 -29.99
N ILE A 72 -8.36 -5.37 -29.61
CA ILE A 72 -9.50 -6.06 -30.19
C ILE A 72 -10.79 -5.44 -29.64
N TYR A 73 -11.62 -4.85 -30.51
CA TYR A 73 -12.90 -4.30 -30.09
C TYR A 73 -13.85 -5.42 -29.58
N ASN A 74 -14.40 -5.24 -28.39
CA ASN A 74 -15.25 -6.20 -27.70
C ASN A 74 -16.67 -6.41 -28.29
N ARG A 75 -16.91 -6.03 -29.54
CA ARG A 75 -18.17 -6.26 -30.26
C ARG A 75 -17.89 -6.88 -31.63
N PRO A 76 -18.80 -7.74 -32.16
CA PRO A 76 -18.64 -8.37 -33.47
C PRO A 76 -18.90 -7.37 -34.61
N ARG A 77 -18.04 -6.34 -34.71
CA ARG A 77 -18.16 -5.18 -35.59
C ARG A 77 -16.82 -4.93 -36.33
N PRO A 78 -16.50 -5.76 -37.33
CA PRO A 78 -15.18 -5.75 -37.96
C PRO A 78 -14.85 -4.48 -38.75
N GLN A 79 -15.85 -3.66 -39.13
CA GLN A 79 -15.59 -2.38 -39.78
C GLN A 79 -15.26 -1.29 -38.77
N ASP A 80 -15.76 -1.41 -37.54
CA ASP A 80 -15.40 -0.51 -36.45
C ASP A 80 -13.97 -0.80 -35.96
N ASP A 81 -13.63 -2.09 -35.82
CA ASP A 81 -12.35 -2.60 -35.30
C ASP A 81 -11.11 -2.17 -36.11
N VAL A 82 -11.29 -1.80 -37.38
CA VAL A 82 -10.18 -1.37 -38.27
C VAL A 82 -10.08 0.16 -38.44
N LEU A 83 -10.97 0.93 -37.80
CA LEU A 83 -10.93 2.39 -37.92
C LEU A 83 -9.72 3.07 -37.27
N PRO A 84 -9.09 2.54 -36.20
CA PRO A 84 -7.82 3.05 -35.72
C PRO A 84 -6.75 3.15 -36.81
N GLU A 85 -6.66 2.16 -37.71
CA GLU A 85 -5.72 2.17 -38.84
C GLU A 85 -5.97 3.36 -39.78
N VAL A 86 -7.24 3.64 -40.09
CA VAL A 86 -7.63 4.76 -40.95
C VAL A 86 -7.20 6.10 -40.34
N ILE A 87 -7.38 6.26 -39.03
CA ILE A 87 -6.99 7.48 -38.32
C ILE A 87 -5.46 7.59 -38.22
N ALA A 88 -4.75 6.49 -37.98
CA ALA A 88 -3.29 6.47 -37.97
C ALA A 88 -2.69 6.84 -39.32
N ALA A 89 -3.25 6.32 -40.41
CA ALA A 89 -2.87 6.69 -41.77
C ALA A 89 -3.15 8.18 -42.06
N GLN A 90 -4.30 8.69 -41.60
CA GLN A 90 -4.65 10.12 -41.73
C GLN A 90 -3.70 11.03 -40.94
N ALA A 91 -3.22 10.58 -39.78
CA ALA A 91 -2.27 11.29 -38.94
C ALA A 91 -0.81 11.14 -39.40
N GLY A 92 -0.50 10.12 -40.20
CA GLY A 92 0.85 9.79 -40.64
C GLY A 92 1.74 9.27 -39.51
N VAL A 93 1.17 8.52 -38.55
CA VAL A 93 1.87 8.04 -37.36
C VAL A 93 1.88 6.51 -37.28
N PRO A 94 2.88 5.90 -36.60
CA PRO A 94 2.91 4.47 -36.41
C PRO A 94 1.74 4.00 -35.54
N MET A 95 1.25 2.80 -35.85
CA MET A 95 0.25 2.08 -35.07
C MET A 95 0.88 0.87 -34.40
N TYR A 96 0.50 0.59 -33.15
CA TYR A 96 0.88 -0.59 -32.38
C TYR A 96 -0.38 -1.34 -31.96
N GLU A 97 -0.41 -2.64 -32.21
CA GLU A 97 -1.64 -3.43 -32.09
C GLU A 97 -1.53 -4.46 -30.96
N MET A 98 -2.51 -4.43 -30.07
CA MET A 98 -2.82 -5.45 -29.06
C MET A 98 -3.85 -6.44 -29.62
N THR A 99 -3.64 -6.90 -30.86
CA THR A 99 -4.60 -7.77 -31.58
C THR A 99 -4.06 -9.17 -31.87
N GLN A 100 -2.79 -9.43 -31.54
CA GLN A 100 -2.12 -10.72 -31.80
C GLN A 100 -1.46 -11.28 -30.53
N PRO A 101 -1.51 -12.60 -30.30
CA PRO A 101 -0.80 -13.23 -29.18
C PRO A 101 0.71 -12.94 -29.18
N PRO A 102 1.33 -12.71 -27.99
CA PRO A 102 0.74 -12.80 -26.65
C PRO A 102 0.08 -11.51 -26.14
N TYR A 103 -0.06 -10.49 -26.99
CA TYR A 103 -0.50 -9.14 -26.63
C TYR A 103 -1.98 -8.86 -26.92
N ASP A 104 -2.71 -9.86 -27.42
CA ASP A 104 -4.11 -9.74 -27.81
C ASP A 104 -4.99 -9.45 -26.60
N VAL A 105 -5.61 -8.26 -26.55
CA VAL A 105 -6.52 -7.87 -25.48
C VAL A 105 -7.83 -7.40 -26.10
N VAL A 106 -8.93 -7.99 -25.64
CA VAL A 106 -10.28 -7.54 -25.93
C VAL A 106 -10.62 -6.39 -25.00
N HIS A 107 -10.91 -5.21 -25.55
CA HIS A 107 -11.25 -4.04 -24.75
C HIS A 107 -12.15 -3.05 -25.50
N THR A 108 -12.39 -1.91 -24.87
CA THR A 108 -13.29 -0.84 -25.32
C THR A 108 -12.95 0.46 -24.60
N GLY A 109 -12.83 1.56 -25.34
CA GLY A 109 -12.42 2.85 -24.79
C GLY A 109 -13.45 3.51 -23.86
N GLY A 110 -14.72 3.11 -23.88
CA GLY A 110 -15.71 3.58 -22.90
C GLY A 110 -15.47 2.98 -21.51
N ASN A 111 -14.83 1.82 -21.45
CA ASN A 111 -14.41 1.18 -20.21
C ASN A 111 -12.95 1.49 -19.83
N PHE A 112 -12.34 2.53 -20.41
CA PHE A 112 -10.97 2.93 -20.09
C PHE A 112 -10.86 4.45 -19.88
N MET A 113 -10.19 4.84 -18.81
CA MET A 113 -9.83 6.24 -18.56
C MET A 113 -8.50 6.28 -17.83
N CYS A 114 -7.64 7.28 -18.10
CA CYS A 114 -6.35 7.43 -17.44
C CYS A 114 -6.10 8.88 -17.01
N ASP A 115 -5.22 9.04 -16.03
CA ASP A 115 -4.78 10.36 -15.54
C ASP A 115 -3.68 10.99 -16.41
N GLY A 116 -3.19 10.26 -17.42
CA GLY A 116 -2.08 10.70 -18.28
C GLY A 116 -0.71 10.67 -17.59
N LEU A 117 -0.62 10.14 -16.36
CA LEU A 117 0.59 10.04 -15.54
C LEU A 117 0.84 8.60 -15.04
N GLY A 118 0.28 7.62 -15.75
CA GLY A 118 0.54 6.20 -15.52
C GLY A 118 -0.52 5.46 -14.70
N THR A 119 -1.63 6.10 -14.30
CA THR A 119 -2.78 5.39 -13.70
C THR A 119 -3.91 5.24 -14.70
N GLY A 120 -4.35 4.00 -14.91
CA GLY A 120 -5.54 3.66 -15.70
C GLY A 120 -6.66 3.12 -14.82
N PHE A 121 -7.90 3.28 -15.28
CA PHE A 121 -9.12 2.79 -14.64
C PHE A 121 -9.96 2.02 -15.65
N SER A 122 -10.60 0.95 -15.20
CA SER A 122 -11.63 0.21 -15.93
C SER A 122 -12.55 -0.52 -14.96
N SER A 123 -13.65 -1.09 -15.47
CA SER A 123 -14.35 -2.14 -14.74
C SER A 123 -13.68 -3.50 -14.98
N GLU A 124 -13.96 -4.47 -14.12
CA GLU A 124 -13.53 -5.86 -14.26
C GLU A 124 -14.06 -6.55 -15.53
N LEU A 125 -14.90 -5.89 -16.35
CA LEU A 125 -15.27 -6.37 -17.67
C LEU A 125 -14.03 -6.72 -18.52
N VAL A 126 -12.93 -5.95 -18.41
CA VAL A 126 -11.68 -6.26 -19.13
C VAL A 126 -11.11 -7.63 -18.74
N LEU A 127 -11.30 -8.07 -17.49
CA LEU A 127 -10.90 -9.41 -17.03
C LEU A 127 -11.87 -10.48 -17.55
N GLN A 128 -13.17 -10.18 -17.53
CA GLN A 128 -14.22 -11.11 -17.97
C GLN A 128 -14.15 -11.39 -19.48
N GLU A 129 -13.77 -10.39 -20.28
CA GLU A 129 -13.65 -10.48 -21.74
C GLU A 129 -12.33 -11.11 -22.21
N ASN A 130 -11.36 -11.30 -21.30
CA ASN A 130 -10.05 -11.92 -21.58
C ASN A 130 -9.78 -13.13 -20.66
N PRO A 131 -10.63 -14.18 -20.66
CA PRO A 131 -10.55 -15.29 -19.71
C PRO A 131 -9.30 -16.17 -19.87
N ASP A 132 -8.57 -16.03 -20.98
CA ASP A 132 -7.31 -16.71 -21.26
C ASP A 132 -6.09 -15.98 -20.68
N LYS A 133 -6.27 -14.77 -20.11
CA LYS A 133 -5.22 -13.94 -19.53
C LYS A 133 -5.47 -13.70 -18.05
N THR A 134 -4.40 -13.80 -17.27
CA THR A 134 -4.40 -13.36 -15.87
C THR A 134 -4.39 -11.84 -15.80
N GLU A 135 -4.88 -11.28 -14.70
CA GLU A 135 -4.84 -9.83 -14.46
C GLU A 135 -3.42 -9.25 -14.61
N ALA A 136 -2.41 -9.91 -14.07
CA ALA A 136 -1.01 -9.49 -14.19
C ALA A 136 -0.51 -9.46 -15.66
N GLN A 137 -1.03 -10.33 -16.53
CA GLN A 137 -0.70 -10.28 -17.96
C GLN A 137 -1.36 -9.09 -18.65
N ILE A 138 -2.62 -8.80 -18.33
CA ILE A 138 -3.32 -7.61 -18.85
C ILE A 138 -2.60 -6.34 -18.41
N ASP A 139 -2.19 -6.26 -17.14
CA ASP A 139 -1.44 -5.13 -16.60
C ASP A 139 -0.10 -4.93 -17.31
N ALA A 140 0.64 -6.02 -17.58
CA ALA A 140 1.89 -5.95 -18.32
C ALA A 140 1.69 -5.45 -19.76
N ILE A 141 0.61 -5.85 -20.42
CA ILE A 141 0.27 -5.38 -21.77
C ILE A 141 -0.09 -3.89 -21.74
N MET A 142 -0.96 -3.47 -20.84
CA MET A 142 -1.34 -2.06 -20.68
C MET A 142 -0.14 -1.19 -20.28
N GLN A 143 0.78 -1.70 -19.47
CA GLN A 143 2.03 -1.00 -19.18
C GLN A 143 2.88 -0.83 -20.45
N GLN A 144 3.04 -1.89 -21.24
CA GLN A 144 3.92 -1.90 -22.41
C GLN A 144 3.40 -1.00 -23.55
N PHE A 145 2.10 -1.05 -23.85
CA PHE A 145 1.51 -0.33 -24.99
C PHE A 145 0.99 1.05 -24.60
N MET A 146 0.40 1.18 -23.40
CA MET A 146 -0.32 2.37 -22.97
C MET A 146 0.43 3.17 -21.90
N GLY A 147 1.58 2.69 -21.39
CA GLY A 147 2.34 3.36 -20.34
C GLY A 147 1.66 3.35 -18.97
N ILE A 148 0.70 2.44 -18.74
CA ILE A 148 -0.05 2.36 -17.49
C ILE A 148 0.74 1.56 -16.45
N ASN A 149 1.32 2.26 -15.48
CA ASN A 149 2.06 1.66 -14.37
C ASN A 149 1.15 1.04 -13.30
N ARG A 150 -0.06 1.57 -13.16
CA ARG A 150 -1.06 1.11 -12.20
C ARG A 150 -2.42 1.07 -12.86
N TYR A 151 -3.00 -0.12 -12.99
CA TYR A 151 -4.27 -0.31 -13.66
C TYR A 151 -5.36 -0.78 -12.70
N VAL A 152 -6.16 0.18 -12.23
CA VAL A 152 -7.24 -0.05 -11.26
C VAL A 152 -8.46 -0.61 -11.98
N LYS A 153 -8.98 -1.73 -11.47
CA LYS A 153 -10.16 -2.42 -12.03
C LYS A 153 -11.22 -2.51 -10.94
N MET A 154 -12.42 -2.04 -11.24
CA MET A 154 -13.53 -2.00 -10.29
C MET A 154 -14.56 -3.07 -10.62
N PRO A 155 -15.18 -3.72 -9.62
CA PRO A 155 -16.30 -4.63 -9.84
C PRO A 155 -17.35 -4.05 -10.78
N VAL A 156 -17.85 -4.88 -11.70
CA VAL A 156 -18.88 -4.48 -12.66
C VAL A 156 -20.17 -4.07 -11.96
N LEU A 157 -20.90 -3.14 -12.56
CA LEU A 157 -22.17 -2.67 -12.04
C LEU A 157 -23.30 -3.69 -12.31
N PRO A 158 -24.17 -4.00 -11.34
CA PRO A 158 -25.29 -4.94 -11.51
C PRO A 158 -26.29 -4.61 -12.62
N TYR A 159 -26.60 -3.33 -12.87
CA TYR A 159 -27.69 -2.92 -13.77
C TYR A 159 -27.23 -2.25 -15.06
N ASP A 160 -26.10 -1.54 -15.07
CA ASP A 160 -25.48 -1.06 -16.31
C ASP A 160 -25.05 -2.26 -17.19
N GLY A 161 -25.79 -2.49 -18.27
CA GLY A 161 -25.59 -3.66 -19.15
C GLY A 161 -24.36 -3.60 -20.05
N ILE A 162 -23.64 -2.46 -20.13
CA ILE A 162 -22.37 -2.36 -20.85
C ILE A 162 -21.16 -2.35 -19.93
N HIS A 163 -21.36 -2.15 -18.61
CA HIS A 163 -20.33 -2.12 -17.58
C HIS A 163 -19.18 -1.14 -17.85
N HIS A 164 -19.46 0.00 -18.50
CA HIS A 164 -18.46 0.99 -18.84
C HIS A 164 -18.29 2.02 -17.71
N ILE A 165 -17.04 2.33 -17.37
CA ILE A 165 -16.77 3.34 -16.33
C ILE A 165 -17.18 4.77 -16.72
N ASP A 166 -17.18 5.10 -18.01
CA ASP A 166 -17.59 6.42 -18.51
C ASP A 166 -19.09 6.73 -18.35
N MET A 167 -19.88 5.74 -17.88
CA MET A 167 -21.30 5.91 -17.55
C MET A 167 -21.54 6.35 -16.11
N HIS A 168 -20.55 6.23 -15.22
CA HIS A 168 -20.72 6.57 -13.81
C HIS A 168 -19.53 7.32 -13.19
N MET A 169 -18.40 7.46 -13.90
CA MET A 169 -17.21 8.13 -13.43
C MET A 169 -16.51 8.93 -14.53
N LYS A 170 -15.92 10.06 -14.17
CA LYS A 170 -15.03 10.84 -15.03
C LYS A 170 -13.88 11.49 -14.26
N LEU A 171 -12.66 11.39 -14.77
CA LEU A 171 -11.53 12.20 -14.30
C LEU A 171 -11.70 13.64 -14.78
N LEU A 172 -11.78 14.59 -13.85
CA LEU A 172 -11.78 16.03 -14.17
C LEU A 172 -10.34 16.56 -14.29
N ASP A 173 -9.43 15.93 -13.58
CA ASP A 173 -7.98 16.15 -13.55
C ASP A 173 -7.31 14.91 -12.92
N GLU A 174 -6.01 14.98 -12.69
CA GLU A 174 -5.22 13.85 -12.17
C GLU A 174 -5.53 13.50 -10.71
N GLU A 175 -6.31 14.34 -10.02
CA GLU A 175 -6.62 14.21 -8.60
C GLU A 175 -8.11 14.16 -8.26
N THR A 176 -9.01 14.35 -9.24
CA THR A 176 -10.44 14.57 -9.01
C THR A 176 -11.31 13.62 -9.83
N LEU A 177 -12.08 12.79 -9.12
CA LEU A 177 -13.09 11.90 -9.66
C LEU A 177 -14.47 12.59 -9.60
N LEU A 178 -15.13 12.78 -10.75
CA LEU A 178 -16.55 13.08 -10.82
C LEU A 178 -17.33 11.77 -10.89
N VAL A 179 -18.30 11.58 -10.00
CA VAL A 179 -19.02 10.32 -9.83
C VAL A 179 -20.54 10.55 -9.86
N GLY A 180 -21.26 9.70 -10.57
CA GLY A 180 -22.73 9.70 -10.57
C GLY A 180 -23.30 9.29 -9.22
N GLN A 181 -24.17 10.12 -8.66
CA GLN A 181 -24.82 9.88 -7.37
C GLN A 181 -26.30 9.52 -7.55
N TYR A 182 -26.67 8.35 -7.05
CA TYR A 182 -28.05 7.89 -6.98
C TYR A 182 -28.63 8.11 -5.57
N PRO A 183 -29.96 8.10 -5.42
CA PRO A 183 -30.58 7.99 -4.10
C PRO A 183 -30.05 6.74 -3.34
N GLU A 184 -30.00 6.84 -2.02
CA GLU A 184 -29.47 5.78 -1.16
C GLU A 184 -30.20 4.44 -1.41
N GLY A 185 -29.42 3.37 -1.65
CA GLY A 185 -29.96 2.02 -1.88
C GLY A 185 -30.60 1.78 -3.25
N VAL A 186 -30.55 2.75 -4.17
CA VAL A 186 -31.22 2.67 -5.49
C VAL A 186 -30.24 2.34 -6.60
N SER A 187 -30.64 1.45 -7.52
CA SER A 187 -29.89 1.11 -8.73
C SER A 187 -28.45 0.68 -8.40
N ASP A 188 -27.47 1.05 -9.23
CA ASP A 188 -26.05 0.75 -9.02
C ASP A 188 -25.39 1.70 -8.00
N GLY A 189 -26.14 2.62 -7.39
CA GLY A 189 -25.64 3.56 -6.38
C GLY A 189 -24.81 2.91 -5.28
N PRO A 190 -25.27 1.82 -4.64
CA PRO A 190 -24.49 1.09 -3.64
C PRO A 190 -23.16 0.52 -4.18
N GLN A 191 -23.15 -0.04 -5.39
CA GLN A 191 -21.93 -0.61 -5.98
C GLN A 191 -20.95 0.48 -6.42
N ILE A 192 -21.45 1.58 -7.00
CA ILE A 192 -20.63 2.76 -7.33
C ILE A 192 -19.97 3.31 -6.06
N ALA A 193 -20.73 3.47 -4.97
CA ALA A 193 -20.18 3.94 -3.70
C ALA A 193 -19.11 2.99 -3.13
N ALA A 194 -19.33 1.68 -3.22
CA ALA A 194 -18.35 0.67 -2.80
C ALA A 194 -17.06 0.74 -3.63
N ASN A 195 -17.20 0.80 -4.96
CA ASN A 195 -16.06 0.92 -5.88
C ASN A 195 -15.25 2.19 -5.60
N ILE A 196 -15.91 3.34 -5.45
CA ILE A 196 -15.21 4.60 -5.18
C ILE A 196 -14.59 4.65 -3.79
N ALA A 197 -15.23 4.04 -2.78
CA ALA A 197 -14.62 3.89 -1.46
C ALA A 197 -13.34 3.04 -1.53
N ASP A 198 -13.36 1.93 -2.27
CA ASP A 198 -12.17 1.12 -2.51
C ASP A 198 -11.06 1.92 -3.20
N VAL A 199 -11.39 2.68 -4.23
CA VAL A 199 -10.44 3.56 -4.94
C VAL A 199 -9.77 4.55 -3.96
N VAL A 200 -10.58 5.26 -3.16
CA VAL A 200 -10.11 6.32 -2.26
C VAL A 200 -9.33 5.79 -1.06
N ASN A 201 -9.63 4.57 -0.61
CA ASN A 201 -8.99 3.96 0.56
C ASN A 201 -7.68 3.25 0.21
N ASN A 202 -7.56 2.72 -1.00
CA ASN A 202 -6.43 1.86 -1.39
C ASN A 202 -5.46 2.53 -2.37
N TYR A 203 -5.85 3.63 -3.03
CA TYR A 203 -5.03 4.25 -4.07
C TYR A 203 -4.89 5.77 -3.88
N GLN A 204 -3.67 6.24 -4.10
CA GLN A 204 -3.33 7.67 -4.17
C GLN A 204 -3.31 8.16 -5.61
N THR A 205 -3.45 9.46 -5.84
CA THR A 205 -3.26 10.11 -7.14
C THR A 205 -1.84 9.89 -7.66
N ALA A 206 -1.57 10.21 -8.93
CA ALA A 206 -0.20 10.18 -9.49
C ALA A 206 0.79 11.10 -8.74
N PHE A 207 0.29 11.99 -7.88
CA PHE A 207 1.11 12.87 -7.04
C PHE A 207 1.22 12.42 -5.58
N GLY A 208 0.67 11.25 -5.22
CA GLY A 208 0.70 10.72 -3.85
C GLY A 208 -0.37 11.29 -2.92
N ASN A 209 -1.29 12.12 -3.42
CA ASN A 209 -2.40 12.65 -2.63
C ASN A 209 -3.59 11.67 -2.61
N GLN A 210 -4.55 11.88 -1.72
CA GLN A 210 -5.84 11.18 -1.82
C GLN A 210 -6.70 11.79 -2.95
N TYR A 211 -7.44 10.95 -3.67
CA TYR A 211 -8.40 11.42 -4.68
C TYR A 211 -9.51 12.28 -4.05
N LYS A 212 -9.83 13.40 -4.69
CA LYS A 212 -11.02 14.20 -4.41
C LYS A 212 -12.20 13.59 -5.16
N VAL A 213 -13.30 13.31 -4.47
CA VAL A 213 -14.54 12.84 -5.10
C VAL A 213 -15.55 13.98 -5.16
N VAL A 214 -16.11 14.22 -6.34
CA VAL A 214 -17.21 15.15 -6.59
C VAL A 214 -18.41 14.34 -7.07
N TYR A 215 -19.50 14.40 -6.34
CA TYR A 215 -20.72 13.71 -6.71
C TYR A 215 -21.62 14.61 -7.55
N VAL A 216 -22.18 14.06 -8.62
CA VAL A 216 -23.20 14.69 -9.46
C VAL A 216 -24.49 13.87 -9.39
N PRO A 217 -25.63 14.42 -8.96
CA PRO A 217 -26.89 13.68 -8.89
C PRO A 217 -27.32 13.17 -10.28
N MET A 218 -27.56 11.87 -10.42
CA MET A 218 -28.05 11.27 -11.67
C MET A 218 -29.56 11.50 -11.81
N PRO A 219 -30.08 11.85 -13.00
CA PRO A 219 -31.50 12.06 -13.20
C PRO A 219 -32.21 10.70 -13.38
N PRO A 220 -33.45 10.53 -12.87
CA PRO A 220 -34.28 9.39 -13.21
C PRO A 220 -34.71 9.46 -14.69
N ASP A 221 -35.34 8.39 -15.18
CA ASP A 221 -36.04 8.41 -16.47
C ASP A 221 -37.30 9.31 -16.44
N ALA A 222 -38.00 9.42 -17.57
CA ALA A 222 -39.20 10.24 -17.67
C ALA A 222 -40.38 9.75 -16.80
N GLY A 223 -40.34 8.51 -16.31
CA GLY A 223 -41.28 7.92 -15.36
C GLY A 223 -40.93 8.19 -13.89
N GLY A 224 -39.74 8.72 -13.63
CA GLY A 224 -39.21 8.90 -12.27
C GLY A 224 -38.45 7.69 -11.73
N ASP A 225 -38.21 6.68 -12.58
CA ASP A 225 -37.54 5.43 -12.20
C ASP A 225 -36.04 5.49 -12.49
N TYR A 226 -35.27 4.70 -11.73
CA TYR A 226 -33.84 4.51 -11.94
C TYR A 226 -33.57 3.09 -12.47
N PRO A 227 -32.50 2.89 -13.26
CA PRO A 227 -32.23 1.61 -13.91
C PRO A 227 -32.08 0.48 -12.90
N SER A 228 -33.01 -0.46 -12.92
CA SER A 228 -33.02 -1.66 -12.06
C SER A 228 -33.15 -2.96 -12.86
N SER A 229 -33.40 -2.86 -14.16
CA SER A 229 -33.30 -3.98 -15.12
C SER A 229 -33.33 -3.45 -16.56
N GLY A 230 -32.15 -3.30 -17.19
CA GLY A 230 -32.04 -3.01 -18.63
C GLY A 230 -32.74 -1.73 -19.13
N GLY A 231 -32.83 -0.69 -18.29
CA GLY A 231 -33.42 0.61 -18.63
C GLY A 231 -32.39 1.68 -18.99
N ASP A 232 -32.86 2.84 -19.44
CA ASP A 232 -32.00 3.96 -19.86
C ASP A 232 -31.11 4.46 -18.71
N TYR A 233 -29.80 4.44 -18.96
CA TYR A 233 -28.81 4.82 -17.96
C TYR A 233 -28.43 6.30 -18.09
N ARG A 234 -29.40 7.21 -17.84
CA ARG A 234 -29.16 8.66 -17.94
C ARG A 234 -28.02 9.07 -17.01
N THR A 235 -27.02 9.76 -17.56
CA THR A 235 -25.80 10.06 -16.83
C THR A 235 -25.19 11.38 -17.25
N PHE A 236 -24.74 12.16 -16.27
CA PHE A 236 -23.99 13.40 -16.50
C PHE A 236 -22.48 13.16 -16.67
N THR A 237 -21.99 11.97 -16.34
CA THR A 237 -20.54 11.66 -16.37
C THR A 237 -20.03 11.32 -17.77
N ASN A 238 -20.94 10.93 -18.69
CA ASN A 238 -20.63 10.67 -20.10
C ASN A 238 -20.43 11.97 -20.91
N SER A 239 -19.72 12.94 -20.30
CA SER A 239 -19.31 14.21 -20.86
C SER A 239 -17.95 14.08 -21.56
N ILE A 240 -17.59 15.07 -22.39
CA ILE A 240 -16.30 15.10 -23.08
C ILE A 240 -15.61 16.46 -22.97
N PHE A 241 -14.34 16.42 -22.57
CA PHE A 241 -13.42 17.55 -22.69
C PHE A 241 -12.99 17.73 -24.14
N ILE A 242 -12.95 18.97 -24.61
CA ILE A 242 -12.45 19.39 -25.91
C ILE A 242 -11.66 20.68 -25.69
N ASN A 243 -10.37 20.53 -25.38
CA ASN A 243 -9.51 21.64 -24.94
C ASN A 243 -10.17 22.49 -23.85
N LYS A 244 -10.62 23.72 -24.14
CA LYS A 244 -11.20 24.65 -23.15
C LYS A 244 -12.73 24.53 -23.02
N THR A 245 -13.35 23.64 -23.76
CA THR A 245 -14.79 23.38 -23.72
C THR A 245 -15.08 21.99 -23.14
N ILE A 246 -16.13 21.85 -22.32
CA ILE A 246 -16.66 20.55 -21.91
C ILE A 246 -18.13 20.44 -22.30
N LEU A 247 -18.46 19.36 -23.02
CA LEU A 247 -19.83 19.06 -23.41
C LEU A 247 -20.43 18.06 -22.43
N VAL A 248 -21.55 18.42 -21.80
CA VAL A 248 -22.23 17.62 -20.77
C VAL A 248 -23.58 17.16 -21.33
N PRO A 249 -23.91 15.86 -21.29
CA PRO A 249 -25.24 15.39 -21.69
C PRO A 249 -26.31 15.99 -20.76
N ILE A 250 -27.43 16.46 -21.30
CA ILE A 250 -28.57 16.97 -20.52
C ILE A 250 -29.86 16.26 -20.92
N TYR A 251 -30.84 16.26 -20.01
CA TYR A 251 -32.07 15.46 -20.13
C TYR A 251 -33.33 16.24 -19.73
N GLU A 252 -33.33 16.78 -18.51
CA GLU A 252 -34.47 17.50 -17.93
C GLU A 252 -33.98 18.67 -17.05
N GLU A 253 -34.49 19.86 -17.32
CA GLU A 253 -34.00 21.14 -16.78
C GLU A 253 -33.81 21.14 -15.25
N GLN A 254 -34.71 20.50 -14.51
CA GLN A 254 -34.67 20.42 -13.04
C GLN A 254 -33.42 19.71 -12.50
N TYR A 255 -32.88 18.73 -13.23
CA TYR A 255 -31.65 18.01 -12.86
C TYR A 255 -30.43 18.63 -13.55
N ASP A 256 -30.58 19.04 -14.81
CA ASP A 256 -29.50 19.57 -15.64
C ASP A 256 -28.86 20.82 -15.02
N THR A 257 -29.67 21.72 -14.47
CA THR A 257 -29.19 22.96 -13.83
C THR A 257 -28.24 22.69 -12.67
N THR A 258 -28.48 21.63 -11.90
CA THR A 258 -27.61 21.23 -10.79
C THR A 258 -26.32 20.62 -11.32
N ALA A 259 -26.40 19.72 -12.31
CA ALA A 259 -25.23 19.09 -12.90
C ALA A 259 -24.30 20.10 -13.58
N LEU A 260 -24.85 20.99 -14.41
CA LEU A 260 -24.07 22.03 -15.10
C LEU A 260 -23.40 22.99 -14.10
N ARG A 261 -24.07 23.35 -13.00
CA ARG A 261 -23.46 24.17 -11.94
C ARG A 261 -22.27 23.45 -11.30
N ILE A 262 -22.40 22.16 -10.98
CA ILE A 262 -21.29 21.36 -10.41
C ILE A 262 -20.10 21.37 -11.37
N TYR A 263 -20.31 21.14 -12.67
CA TYR A 263 -19.25 21.23 -13.67
C TYR A 263 -18.60 22.62 -13.72
N GLN A 264 -19.38 23.70 -13.73
CA GLN A 264 -18.87 25.08 -13.74
C GLN A 264 -18.04 25.41 -12.49
N GLU A 265 -18.46 24.92 -11.32
CA GLU A 265 -17.74 25.12 -10.06
C GLU A 265 -16.42 24.33 -10.02
N GLN A 266 -16.38 23.11 -10.60
CA GLN A 266 -15.18 22.29 -10.61
C GLN A 266 -14.20 22.62 -11.74
N LEU A 267 -14.67 23.25 -12.82
CA LEU A 267 -13.90 23.56 -14.03
C LEU A 267 -13.92 25.06 -14.34
N PRO A 268 -13.33 25.90 -13.47
CA PRO A 268 -13.30 27.35 -13.70
C PRO A 268 -12.63 27.68 -15.04
N GLY A 269 -13.19 28.67 -15.74
CA GLY A 269 -12.74 29.12 -17.05
C GLY A 269 -13.10 28.20 -18.22
N TYR A 270 -13.63 26.99 -17.98
CA TYR A 270 -14.11 26.15 -19.07
C TYR A 270 -15.45 26.65 -19.61
N ASN A 271 -15.63 26.52 -20.92
CA ASN A 271 -16.93 26.67 -21.54
C ASN A 271 -17.74 25.38 -21.31
N VAL A 272 -18.62 25.37 -20.30
CA VAL A 272 -19.49 24.23 -19.97
C VAL A 272 -20.79 24.31 -20.75
N VAL A 273 -21.04 23.34 -21.62
CA VAL A 273 -22.19 23.35 -22.53
C VAL A 273 -23.02 22.07 -22.37
N GLY A 274 -24.32 22.23 -22.10
CA GLY A 274 -25.28 21.12 -22.08
C GLY A 274 -25.78 20.76 -23.49
N ILE A 275 -25.77 19.47 -23.85
CA ILE A 275 -26.31 18.94 -25.11
C ILE A 275 -27.41 17.92 -24.83
N ASP A 276 -28.62 18.14 -25.35
CA ASP A 276 -29.77 17.24 -25.17
C ASP A 276 -29.45 15.83 -25.71
N CYS A 277 -29.48 14.86 -24.82
CA CYS A 277 -29.15 13.46 -25.10
C CYS A 277 -30.34 12.50 -24.92
N ASN A 278 -31.57 13.00 -24.74
CA ASN A 278 -32.75 12.13 -24.59
C ASN A 278 -32.91 11.13 -25.74
N ALA A 279 -32.57 11.53 -26.98
CA ALA A 279 -32.69 10.65 -28.13
C ALA A 279 -31.63 9.53 -28.15
N ILE A 280 -30.39 9.83 -27.75
CA ILE A 280 -29.27 8.88 -27.89
C ILE A 280 -29.14 7.93 -26.70
N ILE A 281 -29.57 8.35 -25.50
CA ILE A 281 -29.38 7.56 -24.28
C ILE A 281 -30.10 6.21 -24.30
N THR A 282 -31.18 6.11 -25.07
CA THR A 282 -31.91 4.87 -25.33
C THR A 282 -31.08 3.78 -26.03
N ALA A 283 -29.92 4.16 -26.59
CA ALA A 283 -28.95 3.25 -27.18
C ALA A 283 -27.78 2.92 -26.23
N SER A 284 -27.95 3.17 -24.92
CA SER A 284 -26.98 2.89 -23.85
C SER A 284 -25.68 3.70 -23.94
N GLY A 285 -25.75 4.96 -24.39
CA GLY A 285 -24.60 5.87 -24.40
C GLY A 285 -24.98 7.33 -24.70
N ALA A 286 -24.07 8.27 -24.44
CA ALA A 286 -24.29 9.69 -24.69
C ALA A 286 -23.11 10.33 -25.44
N LEU A 287 -22.69 11.54 -25.05
CA LEU A 287 -21.71 12.33 -25.79
C LEU A 287 -20.33 11.68 -25.84
N HIS A 288 -19.83 11.20 -24.70
CA HIS A 288 -18.51 10.60 -24.61
C HIS A 288 -18.42 9.34 -25.46
N CYS A 289 -19.45 8.49 -25.47
CA CYS A 289 -19.51 7.24 -26.23
C CYS A 289 -19.37 7.42 -27.75
N ILE A 290 -19.80 8.56 -28.30
CA ILE A 290 -19.77 8.81 -29.76
C ILE A 290 -18.67 9.78 -30.19
N THR A 291 -17.74 10.10 -29.29
CA THR A 291 -16.66 11.05 -29.55
C THR A 291 -15.33 10.53 -29.02
N LYS A 292 -14.24 10.89 -29.70
CA LYS A 292 -12.87 10.53 -29.29
C LYS A 292 -11.96 11.73 -29.53
N LEU A 293 -11.29 12.21 -28.49
CA LEU A 293 -10.14 13.08 -28.67
C LEU A 293 -8.98 12.21 -29.12
N VAL A 294 -8.34 12.60 -30.22
CA VAL A 294 -7.32 11.76 -30.86
C VAL A 294 -5.94 12.14 -30.36
N TYR A 295 -5.40 13.31 -30.70
CA TYR A 295 -4.05 13.70 -30.28
C TYR A 295 -3.81 15.21 -30.36
N ALA A 296 -2.68 15.65 -29.80
CA ALA A 296 -2.13 16.99 -29.89
C ALA A 296 -0.77 16.93 -30.62
N HIS A 297 -0.54 17.85 -31.55
CA HIS A 297 0.77 17.98 -32.18
C HIS A 297 1.72 18.79 -31.29
N ASP A 298 2.97 18.31 -31.19
CA ASP A 298 4.06 18.93 -30.41
C ASP A 298 3.63 19.16 -28.94
N PRO A 299 3.41 18.09 -28.17
CA PRO A 299 2.87 18.19 -26.81
C PRO A 299 3.89 18.83 -25.86
N LEU A 300 3.42 19.83 -25.11
CA LEU A 300 4.14 20.41 -23.98
C LEU A 300 3.40 20.01 -22.70
N LEU A 301 4.04 19.18 -21.88
CA LEU A 301 3.48 18.66 -20.64
C LEU A 301 3.75 19.64 -19.49
N ILE A 302 2.72 19.96 -18.72
CA ILE A 302 2.82 20.60 -17.41
C ILE A 302 1.99 19.78 -16.43
N ALA A 303 2.64 18.95 -15.61
CA ALA A 303 2.00 18.17 -14.56
C ALA A 303 2.31 18.78 -13.20
N HIS A 304 1.27 19.13 -12.44
CA HIS A 304 1.39 19.90 -11.20
C HIS A 304 0.33 19.44 -10.17
N PRO A 305 0.73 18.96 -8.98
CA PRO A 305 -0.20 18.73 -7.88
C PRO A 305 -0.73 20.05 -7.35
N ARG A 306 -2.06 20.19 -7.27
CA ARG A 306 -2.66 21.45 -6.83
C ARG A 306 -2.31 21.74 -5.37
N LEU A 307 -1.98 22.98 -5.07
CA LEU A 307 -1.88 23.46 -3.70
C LEU A 307 -3.24 23.33 -3.03
N ARG A 308 -3.27 22.70 -1.86
CA ARG A 308 -4.47 22.54 -1.03
C ARG A 308 -4.61 23.68 -0.04
N ASP A 309 -5.84 23.92 0.39
CA ASP A 309 -6.14 24.81 1.51
C ASP A 309 -5.24 24.45 2.70
N THR A 310 -4.75 25.47 3.39
CA THR A 310 -3.89 25.32 4.57
C THR A 310 -4.42 26.19 5.69
N TYR A 311 -4.15 25.82 6.93
CA TYR A 311 -4.36 26.70 8.09
C TYR A 311 -3.09 27.47 8.48
N PHE A 312 -1.96 27.20 7.81
CA PHE A 312 -0.65 27.72 8.18
C PHE A 312 -0.27 28.92 7.31
N VAL A 313 0.21 29.98 7.97
CA VAL A 313 0.81 31.15 7.31
C VAL A 313 2.26 30.81 7.01
N GLU A 314 2.49 30.21 5.85
CA GLU A 314 3.79 29.69 5.43
C GLU A 314 4.00 29.84 3.92
N ASP A 315 5.26 29.85 3.50
CA ASP A 315 5.63 29.83 2.09
C ASP A 315 5.10 28.56 1.43
N ARG A 316 4.52 28.68 0.23
CA ARG A 316 3.94 27.56 -0.52
C ARG A 316 4.75 27.31 -1.78
N GLN A 317 5.49 26.22 -1.81
CA GLN A 317 6.25 25.81 -2.99
C GLN A 317 5.32 25.21 -4.05
N VAL A 318 5.33 25.78 -5.25
CA VAL A 318 4.70 25.24 -6.46
C VAL A 318 5.74 24.39 -7.17
N ILE A 319 5.43 23.10 -7.36
CA ILE A 319 6.31 22.12 -8.01
C ILE A 319 5.61 21.58 -9.25
N ALA A 320 6.27 21.55 -10.41
CA ALA A 320 5.69 21.00 -11.63
C ALA A 320 6.71 20.22 -12.46
N ARG A 321 6.29 19.10 -13.04
CA ARG A 321 7.02 18.42 -14.09
C ARG A 321 6.67 19.09 -15.42
N ILE A 322 7.67 19.73 -16.05
CA ILE A 322 7.49 20.49 -17.29
C ILE A 322 8.41 19.92 -18.36
N GLN A 323 7.83 19.37 -19.43
CA GLN A 323 8.59 18.62 -20.42
C GLN A 323 8.14 18.93 -21.85
N HIS A 324 9.12 18.97 -22.74
CA HIS A 324 8.93 19.06 -24.18
C HIS A 324 10.12 18.41 -24.88
N ARG A 325 9.94 17.79 -26.06
CA ARG A 325 11.02 17.10 -26.78
C ARG A 325 12.22 18.00 -27.15
N SER A 326 11.98 19.30 -27.33
CA SER A 326 13.04 20.28 -27.61
C SER A 326 13.70 20.85 -26.35
N GLY A 327 13.21 20.48 -25.15
CA GLY A 327 13.53 21.13 -23.89
C GLY A 327 12.68 22.36 -23.60
N ILE A 328 12.78 22.88 -22.38
CA ILE A 328 12.03 24.05 -21.90
C ILE A 328 12.92 25.28 -21.92
N ALA A 329 12.45 26.35 -22.58
CA ALA A 329 13.12 27.64 -22.66
C ALA A 329 12.88 28.48 -21.40
N SER A 330 11.63 28.52 -20.94
CA SER A 330 11.24 29.23 -19.71
C SER A 330 9.98 28.62 -19.11
N ALA A 331 9.85 28.75 -17.79
CA ALA A 331 8.62 28.47 -17.05
C ALA A 331 8.38 29.58 -16.03
N THR A 332 7.12 30.01 -15.90
CA THR A 332 6.71 31.14 -15.08
C THR A 332 5.47 30.76 -14.27
N LEU A 333 5.51 31.04 -12.98
CA LEU A 333 4.38 30.96 -12.08
C LEU A 333 3.71 32.34 -12.00
N TYR A 334 2.42 32.38 -12.26
CA TYR A 334 1.59 33.58 -12.09
C TYR A 334 0.66 33.38 -10.90
N TRP A 335 0.59 34.33 -9.96
CA TRP A 335 -0.30 34.22 -8.80
C TRP A 335 -0.86 35.57 -8.31
N SER A 336 -1.96 35.54 -7.55
CA SER A 336 -2.63 36.71 -6.95
C SER A 336 -3.34 36.36 -5.64
N THR A 337 -3.60 37.35 -4.78
CA THR A 337 -4.37 37.22 -3.51
C THR A 337 -5.78 37.80 -3.57
N SER A 338 -6.18 38.35 -4.72
CA SER A 338 -7.48 38.98 -4.90
C SER A 338 -7.98 38.75 -6.32
N VAL A 339 -9.29 38.50 -6.45
CA VAL A 339 -10.02 38.68 -7.72
C VAL A 339 -10.20 40.17 -8.09
N THR A 340 -9.81 41.09 -7.21
CA THR A 340 -9.93 42.55 -7.36
C THR A 340 -8.72 43.32 -6.79
N ASP A 341 -7.52 43.15 -7.40
CA ASP A 341 -6.43 44.15 -7.67
C ASP A 341 -5.03 43.47 -7.62
N PRO A 342 -4.10 43.59 -8.62
CA PRO A 342 -4.10 44.36 -9.87
C PRO A 342 -4.52 43.54 -11.12
N PRO A 343 -4.67 44.16 -12.31
CA PRO A 343 -4.97 43.45 -13.57
C PRO A 343 -3.86 42.51 -14.06
N MET A 344 -2.72 42.43 -13.36
CA MET A 344 -1.59 41.58 -13.70
C MET A 344 -1.19 40.74 -12.47
N PRO A 345 -1.23 39.39 -12.56
CA PRO A 345 -0.74 38.52 -11.49
C PRO A 345 0.76 38.75 -11.23
N TYR A 346 1.22 38.50 -10.01
CA TYR A 346 2.64 38.45 -9.68
C TYR A 346 3.31 37.36 -10.52
N GLU A 347 4.40 37.71 -11.20
CA GLU A 347 5.16 36.81 -12.05
C GLU A 347 6.42 36.34 -11.32
N LEU A 348 6.56 35.02 -11.17
CA LEU A 348 7.72 34.39 -10.56
C LEU A 348 8.36 33.43 -11.55
N PRO A 349 9.64 33.61 -11.95
CA PRO A 349 10.32 32.64 -12.77
C PRO A 349 10.46 31.32 -12.00
N MET A 350 10.12 30.21 -12.64
CA MET A 350 10.36 28.88 -12.08
C MET A 350 11.79 28.45 -12.38
N THR A 351 12.40 27.75 -11.43
CA THR A 351 13.76 27.21 -11.53
C THR A 351 13.70 25.70 -11.72
N LEU A 352 14.46 25.15 -12.67
CA LEU A 352 14.66 23.71 -12.82
C LEU A 352 15.52 23.20 -11.65
N THR A 353 14.91 22.52 -10.69
CA THR A 353 15.57 22.02 -9.48
C THR A 353 15.95 20.56 -9.57
N ASP A 354 15.25 19.77 -10.40
CA ASP A 354 15.63 18.40 -10.74
C ASP A 354 15.64 18.21 -12.26
N PRO A 355 16.82 18.37 -12.90
CA PRO A 355 16.96 18.15 -14.34
C PRO A 355 16.68 16.71 -14.81
N ALA A 356 16.86 15.71 -13.94
CA ALA A 356 16.67 14.31 -14.34
C ALA A 356 15.18 13.98 -14.51
N ASN A 357 14.34 14.58 -13.67
CA ASN A 357 12.88 14.36 -13.66
C ASN A 357 12.08 15.55 -14.23
N ASN A 358 12.75 16.55 -14.81
CA ASN A 358 12.15 17.77 -15.36
C ASN A 358 11.31 18.56 -14.34
N ILE A 359 11.76 18.64 -13.08
CA ILE A 359 11.01 19.32 -12.01
C ILE A 359 11.41 20.79 -11.90
N TRP A 360 10.41 21.65 -12.04
CA TRP A 360 10.49 23.09 -11.91
C TRP A 360 9.78 23.56 -10.66
N THR A 361 10.37 24.55 -9.97
CA THR A 361 9.79 25.08 -8.74
C THR A 361 9.80 26.60 -8.69
N ALA A 362 8.77 27.17 -8.08
CA ALA A 362 8.73 28.55 -7.59
C ALA A 362 7.99 28.59 -6.25
N THR A 363 8.20 29.63 -5.45
CA THR A 363 7.59 29.73 -4.11
C THR A 363 6.69 30.95 -4.04
N ILE A 364 5.41 30.70 -3.73
CA ILE A 364 4.48 31.76 -3.34
C ILE A 364 4.80 32.13 -1.87
N PRO A 365 5.14 33.38 -1.56
CA PRO A 365 5.41 33.80 -0.19
C PRO A 365 4.22 33.57 0.74
N ALA A 366 4.47 33.41 2.04
CA ALA A 366 3.43 33.25 3.05
C ALA A 366 2.31 34.28 2.93
N GLN A 367 1.06 33.82 2.94
CA GLN A 367 -0.13 34.67 2.85
C GLN A 367 -0.90 34.68 4.18
N PRO A 368 -1.52 35.81 4.56
CA PRO A 368 -2.23 35.92 5.82
C PRO A 368 -3.45 34.99 5.86
N ALA A 369 -3.84 34.57 7.07
CA ALA A 369 -5.10 33.86 7.28
C ALA A 369 -6.29 34.67 6.72
N GLY A 370 -7.23 33.96 6.10
CA GLY A 370 -8.35 34.52 5.33
C GLY A 370 -8.04 34.75 3.84
N ALA A 371 -6.78 34.69 3.40
CA ALA A 371 -6.43 34.93 2.00
C ALA A 371 -6.92 33.81 1.07
N VAL A 372 -7.39 34.19 -0.12
CA VAL A 372 -7.63 33.28 -1.25
C VAL A 372 -6.58 33.56 -2.30
N VAL A 373 -5.75 32.57 -2.59
CA VAL A 373 -4.66 32.68 -3.57
C VAL A 373 -5.08 31.99 -4.84
N THR A 374 -5.01 32.68 -5.97
CA THR A 374 -5.18 32.08 -7.30
C THR A 374 -3.84 32.00 -8.02
N TYR A 375 -3.61 30.95 -8.81
CA TYR A 375 -2.35 30.80 -9.54
C TYR A 375 -2.47 29.89 -10.78
N TYR A 376 -1.53 30.02 -11.71
CA TYR A 376 -1.32 29.11 -12.85
C TYR A 376 0.14 29.09 -13.26
N ILE A 377 0.52 28.08 -14.04
CA ILE A 377 1.87 27.92 -14.59
C ILE A 377 1.80 28.13 -16.10
N GLU A 378 2.74 28.90 -16.63
CA GLU A 378 3.02 28.98 -18.07
C GLU A 378 4.40 28.39 -18.35
N ALA A 379 4.55 27.70 -19.47
CA ALA A 379 5.86 27.28 -19.96
C ALA A 379 5.98 27.48 -21.47
N THR A 380 7.21 27.81 -21.89
CA THR A 380 7.61 27.95 -23.28
C THR A 380 8.70 26.94 -23.58
N ALA A 381 8.50 26.07 -24.58
CA ALA A 381 9.50 25.14 -25.05
C ALA A 381 10.53 25.83 -25.96
N ASN A 382 11.68 25.19 -26.18
CA ASN A 382 12.69 25.68 -27.13
C ASN A 382 12.19 25.71 -28.59
N SER A 383 11.07 25.05 -28.91
CA SER A 383 10.41 25.16 -30.21
C SER A 383 9.60 26.45 -30.36
N GLY A 384 9.40 27.20 -29.27
CA GLY A 384 8.47 28.33 -29.19
C GLY A 384 7.03 27.93 -28.84
N LYS A 385 6.74 26.63 -28.69
CA LYS A 385 5.44 26.15 -28.20
C LYS A 385 5.21 26.67 -26.79
N THR A 386 4.05 27.26 -26.53
CA THR A 386 3.63 27.69 -25.20
C THR A 386 2.45 26.86 -24.71
N GLN A 387 2.34 26.72 -23.39
CA GLN A 387 1.19 26.10 -22.74
C GLN A 387 1.00 26.65 -21.33
N VAL A 388 -0.24 26.63 -20.85
CA VAL A 388 -0.59 26.99 -19.47
C VAL A 388 -1.27 25.82 -18.74
N ARG A 389 -1.16 25.83 -17.41
CA ARG A 389 -1.83 24.87 -16.51
C ARG A 389 -2.47 25.63 -15.34
N PRO A 390 -3.81 25.62 -15.19
CA PRO A 390 -4.81 24.95 -16.04
C PRO A 390 -4.85 25.48 -17.48
N ILE A 391 -5.35 24.69 -18.44
CA ILE A 391 -5.43 25.08 -19.86
C ILE A 391 -6.34 26.29 -20.12
N THR A 392 -7.24 26.59 -19.17
CA THR A 392 -8.16 27.73 -19.23
C THR A 392 -7.59 29.00 -18.61
N ALA A 393 -6.37 28.98 -18.08
CA ALA A 393 -5.76 30.18 -17.52
C ALA A 393 -5.58 31.28 -18.61
N PRO A 394 -5.72 32.57 -18.24
CA PRO A 394 -5.99 33.09 -16.90
C PRO A 394 -7.48 33.09 -16.49
N ASP A 395 -8.41 32.75 -17.40
CA ASP A 395 -9.86 32.73 -17.10
C ASP A 395 -10.23 31.66 -16.06
N GLY A 396 -9.47 30.56 -16.04
CA GLY A 396 -9.55 29.50 -15.04
C GLY A 396 -8.19 29.25 -14.37
N MET A 397 -8.11 29.50 -13.07
CA MET A 397 -6.88 29.34 -12.28
C MET A 397 -7.07 28.32 -11.16
N TYR A 398 -5.97 27.70 -10.73
CA TYR A 398 -5.97 27.00 -9.45
C TYR A 398 -6.18 27.98 -8.32
N ASN A 399 -6.70 27.50 -7.19
CA ASN A 399 -6.80 28.30 -5.99
C ASN A 399 -6.59 27.45 -4.74
N TYR A 400 -6.08 28.10 -3.70
CA TYR A 400 -6.09 27.60 -2.33
C TYR A 400 -6.39 28.72 -1.35
N LYS A 401 -6.91 28.37 -0.19
CA LYS A 401 -7.20 29.29 0.90
C LYS A 401 -6.21 29.11 2.04
N VAL A 402 -5.80 30.22 2.66
CA VAL A 402 -5.20 30.19 4.00
C VAL A 402 -6.34 30.36 4.99
N MET A 403 -6.81 29.26 5.56
CA MET A 403 -7.97 29.20 6.44
C MET A 403 -7.66 29.80 7.81
N GLU A 404 -8.67 30.41 8.44
CA GLU A 404 -8.58 30.88 9.82
C GLU A 404 -8.76 29.72 10.81
N VAL A 405 -7.94 29.69 11.86
CA VAL A 405 -8.14 28.78 12.99
C VAL A 405 -9.11 29.43 13.97
N THR A 406 -10.37 28.97 13.99
CA THR A 406 -11.44 29.60 14.80
C THR A 406 -11.83 28.79 16.04
N GLN A 407 -11.33 27.55 16.17
CA GLN A 407 -11.65 26.64 17.27
C GLN A 407 -10.45 25.75 17.63
N ALA A 408 -10.45 25.21 18.85
CA ALA A 408 -9.51 24.17 19.25
C ALA A 408 -9.73 22.88 18.43
N PRO A 409 -8.74 21.98 18.32
CA PRO A 409 -8.87 20.77 17.50
C PRO A 409 -9.95 19.83 18.02
N THR A 410 -10.77 19.24 17.15
CA THR A 410 -11.43 17.96 17.43
C THR A 410 -10.37 16.87 17.34
N VAL A 411 -10.08 16.22 18.47
CA VAL A 411 -9.05 15.17 18.51
C VAL A 411 -9.62 13.86 18.01
N ASN A 412 -8.94 13.23 17.07
CA ASN A 412 -9.25 11.89 16.58
C ASN A 412 -7.99 11.18 16.12
N PHE A 413 -7.98 9.85 16.13
CA PHE A 413 -6.86 9.06 15.63
C PHE A 413 -7.29 7.63 15.28
N THR A 414 -6.46 6.97 14.48
CA THR A 414 -6.62 5.55 14.12
C THR A 414 -5.47 4.71 14.67
N VAL A 415 -5.70 3.39 14.75
CA VAL A 415 -4.74 2.39 15.23
C VAL A 415 -4.62 1.32 14.15
N SER A 416 -3.41 0.98 13.72
CA SER A 416 -3.19 0.03 12.62
C SER A 416 -3.70 -1.38 12.93
N GLN A 417 -3.52 -1.84 14.18
CA GLN A 417 -3.92 -3.17 14.63
C GLN A 417 -4.41 -3.11 16.09
N PRO A 418 -5.71 -3.30 16.35
CA PRO A 418 -6.26 -3.24 17.71
C PRO A 418 -5.97 -4.52 18.52
N GLN A 419 -5.48 -5.58 17.89
CA GLN A 419 -5.10 -6.85 18.52
C GLN A 419 -3.72 -7.24 18.04
N VAL A 420 -2.77 -7.43 18.96
CA VAL A 420 -1.39 -7.75 18.61
C VAL A 420 -0.74 -8.71 19.60
N CYS A 421 0.39 -9.30 19.22
CA CYS A 421 1.23 -10.00 20.18
C CYS A 421 2.07 -9.07 21.02
N THR A 422 2.51 -9.62 22.14
CA THR A 422 3.56 -9.04 22.96
C THR A 422 4.76 -8.68 22.08
N GLY A 423 5.17 -7.41 22.14
CA GLY A 423 6.32 -6.89 21.38
C GLY A 423 6.04 -6.47 19.93
N VAL A 424 4.85 -6.73 19.38
CA VAL A 424 4.50 -6.27 18.03
C VAL A 424 4.26 -4.75 18.03
N PRO A 425 4.90 -3.97 17.14
CA PRO A 425 4.68 -2.54 17.04
C PRO A 425 3.28 -2.20 16.51
N VAL A 426 2.60 -1.28 17.18
CA VAL A 426 1.30 -0.73 16.79
C VAL A 426 1.50 0.71 16.32
N GLN A 427 1.04 1.02 15.11
CA GLN A 427 1.09 2.38 14.57
C GLN A 427 -0.18 3.13 14.95
N PHE A 428 -0.01 4.31 15.55
CA PHE A 428 -1.08 5.28 15.77
C PHE A 428 -0.96 6.39 14.74
N THR A 429 -2.09 6.83 14.18
CA THR A 429 -2.12 7.90 13.16
C THR A 429 -3.07 8.99 13.60
N ASP A 430 -2.57 10.21 13.75
CA ASP A 430 -3.38 11.37 14.05
C ASP A 430 -4.36 11.67 12.92
N ALA A 431 -5.60 11.96 13.29
CA ALA A 431 -6.66 12.42 12.40
C ALA A 431 -7.34 13.68 12.96
N SER A 432 -6.62 14.43 13.82
CA SER A 432 -7.14 15.61 14.50
C SER A 432 -7.15 16.83 13.60
N ALA A 433 -8.16 17.68 13.77
CA ALA A 433 -8.32 18.90 12.97
C ALA A 433 -9.14 19.96 13.74
N PRO A 434 -9.04 21.27 13.44
CA PRO A 434 -8.17 21.86 12.42
C PRO A 434 -6.79 22.29 12.96
N ALA A 435 -5.83 22.40 12.04
CA ALA A 435 -4.57 23.14 12.23
C ALA A 435 -3.70 22.69 13.43
N VAL A 436 -3.61 21.39 13.70
CA VAL A 436 -2.84 20.89 14.84
C VAL A 436 -1.35 21.23 14.68
N THR A 437 -0.78 21.83 15.72
CA THR A 437 0.63 22.26 15.76
C THR A 437 1.47 21.44 16.75
N SER A 438 0.84 20.72 17.68
CA SER A 438 1.54 19.81 18.60
C SER A 438 0.64 18.70 19.12
N TRP A 439 1.28 17.57 19.44
CA TRP A 439 0.67 16.35 19.93
C TRP A 439 1.29 15.96 21.27
N LEU A 440 0.47 15.42 22.15
CA LEU A 440 0.93 14.72 23.35
C LEU A 440 0.16 13.41 23.46
N TRP A 441 0.85 12.34 23.17
CA TRP A 441 0.36 10.98 23.31
C TRP A 441 0.66 10.41 24.69
N SER A 442 -0.24 9.57 25.19
CA SER A 442 -0.05 8.73 26.37
C SER A 442 -0.46 7.30 26.05
N PHE A 443 0.47 6.38 26.29
CA PHE A 443 0.32 4.95 26.07
C PHE A 443 0.68 4.21 27.37
N PRO A 444 -0.24 4.16 28.36
CA PRO A 444 0.00 3.45 29.60
C PRO A 444 0.44 2.00 29.33
N GLY A 445 1.60 1.59 29.84
CA GLY A 445 2.15 0.25 29.61
C GLY A 445 2.80 0.01 28.24
N GLY A 446 2.78 1.01 27.36
CA GLY A 446 3.48 0.98 26.07
C GLY A 446 4.90 1.54 26.14
N THR A 447 5.71 1.21 25.15
CA THR A 447 7.05 1.76 24.91
C THR A 447 7.12 2.35 23.49
N PRO A 448 7.31 3.67 23.33
CA PRO A 448 7.42 4.67 24.41
C PRO A 448 6.07 4.89 25.13
N ALA A 449 6.11 5.29 26.40
CA ALA A 449 4.91 5.54 27.20
C ALA A 449 4.22 6.88 26.86
N THR A 450 4.95 7.80 26.23
CA THR A 450 4.44 9.06 25.69
C THR A 450 5.14 9.40 24.38
N SER A 451 4.52 10.24 23.55
CA SER A 451 5.15 10.74 22.31
C SER A 451 4.66 12.13 21.95
N ALA A 452 5.51 12.92 21.30
CA ALA A 452 5.15 14.20 20.68
C ALA A 452 5.07 14.13 19.15
N ALA A 453 5.36 12.96 18.56
CA ALA A 453 5.21 12.74 17.13
C ALA A 453 3.72 12.66 16.76
N PRO A 454 3.30 13.16 15.59
CA PRO A 454 1.91 13.04 15.13
C PRO A 454 1.48 11.58 14.99
N ASN A 455 2.35 10.73 14.44
CA ASN A 455 2.07 9.32 14.14
C ASN A 455 3.08 8.40 14.83
N PRO A 456 2.98 8.15 16.15
CA PRO A 456 3.94 7.32 16.87
C PRO A 456 3.68 5.82 16.67
N THR A 457 4.76 5.04 16.74
CA THR A 457 4.72 3.59 16.84
C THR A 457 4.97 3.16 18.29
N VAL A 458 4.17 2.25 18.83
CA VAL A 458 4.21 1.83 20.24
C VAL A 458 4.21 0.32 20.35
N THR A 459 5.05 -0.23 21.22
CA THR A 459 5.08 -1.66 21.54
C THR A 459 4.60 -1.90 22.96
N TYR A 460 4.00 -3.06 23.22
CA TYR A 460 3.56 -3.46 24.56
C TYR A 460 4.19 -4.81 24.89
N SER A 461 4.96 -4.87 25.98
CA SER A 461 5.73 -6.06 26.39
C SER A 461 4.98 -7.00 27.33
N THR A 462 3.75 -6.64 27.72
CA THR A 462 2.94 -7.41 28.66
C THR A 462 1.56 -7.62 28.07
N PRO A 463 0.99 -8.84 28.18
CA PRO A 463 -0.39 -9.07 27.79
C PRO A 463 -1.37 -8.22 28.59
N GLY A 464 -2.39 -7.72 27.93
CA GLY A 464 -3.40 -6.86 28.55
C GLY A 464 -4.12 -5.99 27.53
N THR A 465 -5.12 -5.27 28.00
CA THR A 465 -5.85 -4.30 27.19
C THR A 465 -5.42 -2.89 27.61
N TYR A 466 -4.99 -2.09 26.63
CA TYR A 466 -4.39 -0.79 26.81
C TYR A 466 -5.24 0.29 26.13
N ASN A 467 -5.37 1.42 26.81
CA ASN A 467 -5.98 2.63 26.24
C ASN A 467 -4.88 3.45 25.55
N ALA A 468 -5.29 4.28 24.59
CA ALA A 468 -4.44 5.31 24.02
C ALA A 468 -5.12 6.66 24.17
N THR A 469 -4.35 7.67 24.58
CA THR A 469 -4.85 9.03 24.75
C THR A 469 -4.01 9.98 23.90
N LEU A 470 -4.68 10.86 23.16
CA LEU A 470 -4.07 11.95 22.41
C LEU A 470 -4.60 13.28 22.91
N THR A 471 -3.70 14.22 23.18
CA THR A 471 -4.02 15.65 23.33
C THR A 471 -3.43 16.38 22.14
N ALA A 472 -4.29 17.00 21.33
CA ALA A 472 -3.87 17.79 20.17
C ALA A 472 -4.09 19.28 20.44
N THR A 473 -3.14 20.11 20.04
CA THR A 473 -3.15 21.56 20.29
C THR A 473 -3.00 22.34 18.99
N ASN A 474 -3.72 23.45 18.87
CA ASN A 474 -3.50 24.47 17.84
C ASN A 474 -3.43 25.88 18.48
N ALA A 475 -3.43 26.93 17.65
CA ALA A 475 -3.34 28.32 18.11
C ALA A 475 -4.49 28.78 19.02
N ILE A 476 -5.66 28.13 18.97
CA ILE A 476 -6.85 28.52 19.75
C ILE A 476 -6.93 27.75 21.07
N GLY A 477 -6.45 26.51 21.12
CA GLY A 477 -6.44 25.72 22.35
C GLY A 477 -6.08 24.26 22.11
N SER A 478 -6.41 23.43 23.09
CA SER A 478 -6.17 21.98 23.04
C SER A 478 -7.42 21.23 23.47
N ASN A 479 -7.58 20.02 22.94
CA ASN A 479 -8.58 19.05 23.39
C ASN A 479 -7.89 17.69 23.57
N THR A 480 -8.59 16.74 24.20
CA THR A 480 -8.07 15.39 24.47
C THR A 480 -9.10 14.33 24.12
N TYR A 481 -8.65 13.24 23.49
CA TYR A 481 -9.46 12.06 23.22
C TYR A 481 -8.76 10.80 23.73
N THR A 482 -9.52 9.90 24.35
CA THR A 482 -9.02 8.58 24.81
C THR A 482 -9.82 7.49 24.13
N LEU A 483 -9.12 6.67 23.36
CA LEU A 483 -9.66 5.43 22.81
C LEU A 483 -9.49 4.32 23.85
N THR A 484 -10.60 3.84 24.41
CA THR A 484 -10.57 2.74 25.37
C THR A 484 -10.38 1.42 24.66
N ALA A 485 -9.59 0.52 25.25
CA ALA A 485 -9.22 -0.77 24.65
C ALA A 485 -8.62 -0.62 23.24
N ALA A 486 -7.86 0.46 23.02
CA ALA A 486 -7.20 0.77 21.76
C ALA A 486 -6.31 -0.39 21.26
N VAL A 487 -5.63 -1.09 22.16
CA VAL A 487 -4.79 -2.25 21.84
C VAL A 487 -5.04 -3.35 22.85
N THR A 488 -5.28 -4.57 22.39
CA THR A 488 -5.21 -5.78 23.23
C THR A 488 -4.00 -6.59 22.83
N VAL A 489 -3.15 -6.85 23.81
CA VAL A 489 -1.88 -7.53 23.68
C VAL A 489 -2.05 -8.92 24.22
N GLN A 490 -1.76 -9.91 23.39
CA GLN A 490 -1.80 -11.31 23.76
C GLN A 490 -0.39 -11.87 23.84
N ASN A 491 -0.21 -12.92 24.65
CA ASN A 491 0.98 -13.75 24.59
C ASN A 491 0.52 -15.18 24.38
N PHE A 492 1.07 -15.84 23.37
CA PHE A 492 0.91 -17.28 23.23
C PHE A 492 2.12 -17.93 23.87
N THR A 493 1.87 -18.86 24.79
CA THR A 493 2.88 -19.71 25.39
C THR A 493 2.55 -21.13 24.99
N GLY A 494 3.34 -21.70 24.09
CA GLY A 494 3.13 -23.05 23.58
C GLY A 494 4.23 -24.01 23.99
N VAL A 495 3.98 -25.31 23.79
CA VAL A 495 4.97 -26.37 23.95
C VAL A 495 4.98 -27.22 22.67
N ALA A 496 6.17 -27.66 22.25
CA ALA A 496 6.35 -28.67 21.20
C ALA A 496 7.62 -29.52 21.49
N PRO A 497 7.66 -30.82 21.11
CA PRO A 497 6.54 -31.59 20.59
C PRO A 497 5.45 -31.76 21.64
N TYR A 498 4.22 -31.95 21.20
CA TYR A 498 3.05 -32.07 22.09
C TYR A 498 2.26 -33.32 21.72
N THR A 499 1.88 -34.10 22.72
CA THR A 499 1.06 -35.30 22.54
C THR A 499 0.05 -35.38 23.66
N GLU A 500 -1.23 -35.55 23.32
CA GLU A 500 -2.32 -35.71 24.27
C GLU A 500 -3.28 -36.81 23.82
N ASN A 501 -3.60 -37.74 24.74
CA ASN A 501 -4.44 -38.92 24.53
C ASN A 501 -5.59 -39.05 25.55
N PHE A 502 -5.80 -37.99 26.33
CA PHE A 502 -6.82 -37.81 27.37
C PHE A 502 -6.89 -38.89 28.46
N THR A 503 -5.92 -39.78 28.56
CA THR A 503 -5.88 -40.84 29.59
C THR A 503 -5.83 -40.27 31.01
N GLY A 504 -5.17 -39.12 31.18
CA GLY A 504 -5.12 -38.35 32.43
C GLY A 504 -6.26 -37.33 32.60
N GLY A 505 -7.21 -37.25 31.67
CA GLY A 505 -8.22 -36.19 31.61
C GLY A 505 -7.83 -35.05 30.67
N ILE A 506 -8.54 -33.91 30.75
CA ILE A 506 -8.27 -32.74 29.91
C ILE A 506 -7.12 -31.94 30.54
N PRO A 507 -5.96 -31.79 29.86
CA PRO A 507 -4.81 -31.06 30.40
C PRO A 507 -5.08 -29.55 30.43
N ALA A 508 -4.35 -28.82 31.28
CA ALA A 508 -4.45 -27.35 31.34
C ALA A 508 -4.03 -26.62 30.06
N ALA A 509 -3.22 -27.27 29.21
CA ALA A 509 -2.82 -26.76 27.89
C ALA A 509 -3.94 -26.81 26.84
N ILE A 510 -5.05 -27.49 27.15
CA ILE A 510 -6.26 -27.53 26.33
C ILE A 510 -7.35 -26.71 27.01
N THR A 511 -7.92 -25.77 26.27
CA THR A 511 -9.07 -24.98 26.71
C THR A 511 -10.28 -25.28 25.83
N ILE A 512 -11.44 -25.38 26.47
CA ILE A 512 -12.72 -25.60 25.78
C ILE A 512 -13.48 -24.28 25.82
N THR A 513 -13.98 -23.85 24.66
CA THR A 513 -14.80 -22.64 24.54
C THR A 513 -16.14 -23.01 23.95
N ASN A 514 -17.18 -22.94 24.78
CA ASN A 514 -18.56 -22.94 24.33
C ASN A 514 -18.92 -21.54 23.85
N THR A 515 -19.08 -21.35 22.53
CA THR A 515 -19.23 -20.00 21.94
C THR A 515 -20.66 -19.46 22.02
N ASN A 516 -21.66 -20.32 22.12
CA ASN A 516 -23.07 -19.94 22.20
C ASN A 516 -23.64 -20.03 23.64
N ALA A 517 -22.81 -20.46 24.59
CA ALA A 517 -23.13 -20.63 26.01
C ALA A 517 -24.33 -21.55 26.28
N ASP A 518 -24.56 -22.54 25.42
CA ASP A 518 -25.59 -23.56 25.63
C ASP A 518 -25.12 -24.68 26.60
N ALA A 519 -25.92 -25.73 26.75
CA ALA A 519 -25.60 -26.86 27.63
C ALA A 519 -24.66 -27.90 26.99
N ILE A 520 -24.32 -27.77 25.69
CA ILE A 520 -23.63 -28.78 24.91
C ILE A 520 -22.30 -28.24 24.44
N THR A 521 -21.22 -28.82 24.95
CA THR A 521 -19.87 -28.49 24.48
C THR A 521 -18.98 -29.72 24.51
N TRP A 522 -17.72 -29.56 24.15
CA TRP A 522 -16.72 -30.63 24.28
C TRP A 522 -16.58 -31.05 25.74
N ALA A 523 -16.57 -32.35 25.99
CA ALA A 523 -16.40 -32.92 27.31
C ALA A 523 -15.60 -34.22 27.23
N LEU A 524 -14.95 -34.58 28.33
CA LEU A 524 -14.27 -35.86 28.45
C LEU A 524 -15.29 -37.00 28.46
N ALA A 525 -15.18 -37.92 27.51
CA ALA A 525 -15.85 -39.21 27.53
C ALA A 525 -14.86 -40.29 28.03
N THR A 526 -15.34 -41.17 28.89
CA THR A 526 -14.55 -42.28 29.46
C THR A 526 -15.13 -43.62 29.04
N GLY A 527 -14.30 -44.66 29.01
CA GLY A 527 -14.70 -46.00 28.54
C GLY A 527 -15.01 -46.08 27.05
N VAL A 528 -14.49 -45.16 26.23
CA VAL A 528 -14.68 -45.16 24.78
C VAL A 528 -13.89 -46.32 24.16
N PRO A 529 -14.55 -47.23 23.41
CA PRO A 529 -13.86 -48.36 22.80
C PRO A 529 -12.67 -47.95 21.91
N CYS A 530 -11.59 -48.74 21.97
CA CYS A 530 -10.24 -48.48 21.43
C CYS A 530 -9.37 -47.57 22.31
N ASN A 531 -9.84 -46.36 22.61
CA ASN A 531 -8.99 -45.29 23.14
C ASN A 531 -9.10 -45.08 24.66
N GLY A 532 -10.12 -45.66 25.31
CA GLY A 532 -10.36 -45.49 26.73
C GLY A 532 -10.99 -44.13 27.03
N ASN A 533 -10.24 -43.03 26.90
CA ASN A 533 -10.75 -41.68 27.06
C ASN A 533 -10.67 -40.92 25.73
N ALA A 534 -11.59 -40.00 25.49
CA ALA A 534 -11.56 -39.11 24.33
C ALA A 534 -12.37 -37.83 24.63
N LEU A 535 -12.12 -36.76 23.89
CA LEU A 535 -13.04 -35.63 23.86
C LEU A 535 -14.25 -35.97 23.00
N LYS A 536 -15.44 -35.63 23.50
CA LYS A 536 -16.72 -35.84 22.81
C LYS A 536 -17.53 -34.55 22.83
N ILE A 537 -18.18 -34.23 21.72
CA ILE A 537 -19.26 -33.25 21.68
C ILE A 537 -20.57 -33.91 21.25
N ASN A 538 -21.67 -33.56 21.93
CA ASN A 538 -22.97 -34.20 21.76
C ASN A 538 -23.86 -33.46 20.74
N ASN A 539 -23.48 -33.49 19.46
CA ASN A 539 -24.31 -32.84 18.43
C ASN A 539 -25.66 -33.54 18.22
N PHE A 540 -25.80 -34.80 18.67
CA PHE A 540 -27.05 -35.56 18.55
C PHE A 540 -28.21 -34.88 19.31
N ASP A 541 -27.91 -34.31 20.48
CA ASP A 541 -28.89 -33.55 21.27
C ASP A 541 -28.82 -32.03 21.00
N ASN A 542 -27.96 -31.58 20.07
CA ASN A 542 -27.77 -30.16 19.76
C ASN A 542 -28.59 -29.71 18.55
N SER A 543 -29.83 -29.30 18.80
CA SER A 543 -30.75 -28.80 17.76
C SER A 543 -30.38 -27.43 17.18
N SER A 544 -29.36 -26.75 17.73
CA SER A 544 -28.88 -25.46 17.25
C SER A 544 -27.93 -25.63 16.05
N THR A 545 -28.49 -25.79 14.85
CA THR A 545 -27.70 -25.87 13.62
C THR A 545 -26.87 -24.60 13.39
N GLY A 546 -25.59 -24.75 13.08
CA GLY A 546 -24.61 -23.67 12.95
C GLY A 546 -23.90 -23.29 14.25
N ALA A 547 -24.30 -23.85 15.40
CA ALA A 547 -23.61 -23.63 16.67
C ALA A 547 -22.16 -24.12 16.61
N THR A 548 -21.25 -23.35 17.20
CA THR A 548 -19.81 -23.64 17.19
C THR A 548 -19.23 -23.88 18.58
N ASP A 549 -18.31 -24.83 18.68
CA ASP A 549 -17.60 -25.14 19.93
C ASP A 549 -16.14 -25.46 19.63
N LEU A 550 -15.26 -24.93 20.47
CA LEU A 550 -13.82 -24.96 20.22
C LEU A 550 -13.09 -25.79 21.28
N VAL A 551 -12.11 -26.56 20.82
CA VAL A 551 -11.01 -27.07 21.65
C VAL A 551 -9.74 -26.39 21.17
N ASN A 552 -9.07 -25.65 22.05
CA ASN A 552 -7.90 -24.86 21.69
C ASN A 552 -6.65 -25.36 22.42
N THR A 553 -5.50 -25.29 21.75
CA THR A 553 -4.19 -25.47 22.39
C THR A 553 -3.15 -24.53 21.75
N GLN A 554 -2.13 -24.14 22.51
CA GLN A 554 -1.06 -23.26 22.04
C GLN A 554 0.22 -24.05 21.84
N ILE A 555 0.88 -23.84 20.71
CA ILE A 555 2.04 -24.62 20.26
C ILE A 555 3.17 -23.67 19.87
N ASP A 556 4.39 -23.94 20.35
CA ASP A 556 5.59 -23.17 20.02
C ASP A 556 6.42 -23.93 18.98
N LEU A 557 6.41 -23.43 17.74
CA LEU A 557 7.15 -23.98 16.61
C LEU A 557 8.44 -23.19 16.32
N THR A 558 8.88 -22.30 17.21
CA THR A 558 10.03 -21.41 17.00
C THR A 558 11.31 -22.16 16.62
N ASN A 559 11.47 -23.38 17.14
CA ASN A 559 12.64 -24.23 16.94
C ASN A 559 12.30 -25.57 16.27
N TYR A 560 11.25 -25.62 15.46
CA TYR A 560 10.81 -26.84 14.77
C TYR A 560 10.69 -26.61 13.28
N ALA A 561 11.16 -27.59 12.51
CA ALA A 561 10.99 -27.66 11.06
C ALA A 561 10.21 -28.93 10.67
N ASN A 562 9.54 -28.89 9.52
CA ASN A 562 8.63 -29.93 9.03
C ASN A 562 7.55 -30.29 10.05
N ALA A 563 6.95 -29.28 10.67
CA ALA A 563 5.93 -29.49 11.69
C ALA A 563 4.64 -30.09 11.09
N SER A 564 4.02 -31.03 11.79
CA SER A 564 2.74 -31.65 11.41
C SER A 564 1.85 -31.86 12.62
N LEU A 565 0.54 -31.71 12.40
CA LEU A 565 -0.52 -32.04 13.35
C LEU A 565 -1.15 -33.37 12.94
N SER A 566 -1.30 -34.27 13.90
CA SER A 566 -2.11 -35.48 13.76
C SER A 566 -3.11 -35.59 14.89
N PHE A 567 -4.26 -36.20 14.62
CA PHE A 567 -5.31 -36.44 15.61
C PHE A 567 -6.23 -37.56 15.11
N ASP A 568 -6.80 -38.31 16.05
CA ASP A 568 -7.80 -39.33 15.75
C ASP A 568 -9.20 -38.74 15.86
N VAL A 569 -10.03 -39.05 14.87
CA VAL A 569 -11.45 -38.66 14.82
C VAL A 569 -12.34 -39.90 14.69
N ALA A 570 -13.48 -39.87 15.36
CA ALA A 570 -14.56 -40.84 15.12
C ALA A 570 -15.93 -40.14 15.03
N TYR A 571 -16.66 -40.43 13.96
CA TYR A 571 -17.91 -39.76 13.62
C TYR A 571 -18.82 -40.65 12.76
N ALA A 572 -20.13 -40.61 13.04
CA ALA A 572 -21.16 -41.15 12.16
C ALA A 572 -22.24 -40.07 11.98
N PRO A 573 -22.59 -39.66 10.75
CA PRO A 573 -23.64 -38.68 10.56
C PRO A 573 -25.01 -39.27 10.95
N TYR A 574 -25.98 -38.42 11.30
CA TYR A 574 -27.34 -38.91 11.54
C TYR A 574 -27.96 -39.41 10.23
N ASN A 575 -27.84 -38.60 9.17
CA ASN A 575 -28.14 -38.96 7.79
C ASN A 575 -27.46 -37.96 6.83
N THR A 576 -27.88 -37.92 5.56
CA THR A 576 -27.33 -37.00 4.54
C THR A 576 -27.78 -35.55 4.71
N THR A 577 -28.81 -35.29 5.52
CA THR A 577 -29.38 -33.95 5.77
C THR A 577 -28.86 -33.36 7.07
N TYR A 578 -28.75 -34.17 8.12
CA TYR A 578 -28.31 -33.79 9.46
C TYR A 578 -26.92 -34.37 9.70
N PHE A 579 -25.92 -33.52 9.54
CA PHE A 579 -24.52 -33.86 9.72
C PHE A 579 -23.73 -32.67 10.22
N ASP A 580 -22.60 -32.94 10.86
CA ASP A 580 -21.75 -31.96 11.51
C ASP A 580 -20.47 -31.76 10.70
N ARG A 581 -19.71 -30.75 11.12
CA ARG A 581 -18.47 -30.35 10.48
C ARG A 581 -17.39 -30.14 11.54
N LEU A 582 -16.18 -30.56 11.22
CA LEU A 582 -14.98 -30.31 12.01
C LEU A 582 -14.01 -29.49 11.16
N LYS A 583 -13.57 -28.36 11.70
CA LYS A 583 -12.45 -27.58 11.15
C LYS A 583 -11.26 -27.60 12.09
N VAL A 584 -10.07 -27.47 11.53
CA VAL A 584 -8.87 -27.06 12.28
C VAL A 584 -8.45 -25.70 11.76
N VAL A 585 -8.46 -24.72 12.66
CA VAL A 585 -8.11 -23.33 12.38
C VAL A 585 -6.85 -22.98 13.16
N ILE A 586 -5.87 -22.41 12.47
CA ILE A 586 -4.68 -21.85 13.08
C ILE A 586 -4.91 -20.36 13.26
N GLU A 587 -4.86 -19.91 14.51
CA GLU A 587 -4.82 -18.49 14.82
C GLU A 587 -3.37 -18.11 15.06
N ARG A 588 -2.89 -17.14 14.28
CA ARG A 588 -1.70 -16.38 14.62
C ARG A 588 -2.10 -15.29 15.58
N CYS A 589 -1.24 -15.00 16.54
CA CYS A 589 -1.51 -13.93 17.45
C CYS A 589 -1.47 -12.58 16.66
N GLY A 590 -2.55 -11.80 16.69
CA GLY A 590 -2.66 -10.53 15.93
C GLY A 590 -3.59 -10.51 14.70
N THR A 591 -4.64 -11.33 14.64
CA THR A 591 -5.82 -11.22 13.73
C THR A 591 -5.79 -11.88 12.34
N ASP A 592 -5.00 -12.94 12.15
CA ASP A 592 -5.17 -13.87 11.03
C ASP A 592 -5.58 -15.28 11.50
N GLU A 593 -6.72 -15.78 11.00
CA GLU A 593 -7.14 -17.18 11.15
C GLU A 593 -7.02 -17.92 9.81
N VAL A 594 -6.29 -19.04 9.81
CA VAL A 594 -6.09 -19.88 8.63
C VAL A 594 -6.75 -21.24 8.86
N THR A 595 -7.72 -21.60 8.02
CA THR A 595 -8.31 -22.95 8.06
C THR A 595 -7.40 -23.93 7.32
N ILE A 596 -6.86 -24.92 8.05
CA ILE A 596 -5.95 -25.94 7.50
C ILE A 596 -6.63 -27.32 7.32
N TYR A 597 -7.82 -27.48 7.87
CA TYR A 597 -8.65 -28.68 7.73
C TYR A 597 -10.13 -28.28 7.79
N ASP A 598 -10.94 -28.82 6.88
CA ASP A 598 -12.39 -28.62 6.84
C ASP A 598 -13.06 -29.86 6.24
N LYS A 599 -13.71 -30.69 7.07
CA LYS A 599 -14.49 -31.84 6.62
C LYS A 599 -15.86 -31.87 7.30
N SER A 600 -16.87 -32.31 6.57
CA SER A 600 -18.24 -32.46 7.05
C SER A 600 -18.90 -33.71 6.47
N GLY A 601 -20.02 -34.12 7.06
CA GLY A 601 -20.88 -35.16 6.49
C GLY A 601 -20.14 -36.46 6.21
N THR A 602 -20.33 -37.02 5.01
CA THR A 602 -19.71 -38.28 4.58
C THR A 602 -18.18 -38.20 4.49
N THR A 603 -17.62 -37.01 4.25
CA THR A 603 -16.16 -36.80 4.18
C THR A 603 -15.51 -36.83 5.57
N LEU A 604 -16.26 -36.44 6.61
CA LEU A 604 -15.85 -36.55 8.02
C LEU A 604 -16.13 -37.95 8.60
N ALA A 605 -17.17 -38.62 8.11
CA ALA A 605 -17.65 -39.90 8.63
C ALA A 605 -16.57 -41.00 8.65
N THR A 606 -16.47 -41.72 9.77
CA THR A 606 -15.64 -42.91 9.97
C THR A 606 -16.47 -44.17 10.19
N ALA A 607 -17.80 -44.01 10.31
CA ALA A 607 -18.76 -45.09 10.44
C ALA A 607 -20.04 -44.79 9.63
N PRO A 608 -20.84 -45.81 9.27
CA PRO A 608 -22.12 -45.61 8.58
C PRO A 608 -23.09 -44.75 9.38
N ALA A 609 -23.98 -44.04 8.68
CA ALA A 609 -24.97 -43.18 9.30
C ALA A 609 -25.88 -43.94 10.29
N THR A 610 -26.27 -43.29 11.38
CA THR A 610 -27.12 -43.88 12.43
C THR A 610 -28.08 -42.86 13.02
N THR A 611 -29.33 -43.27 13.22
CA THR A 611 -30.38 -42.46 13.87
C THR A 611 -30.36 -42.54 15.40
N SER A 612 -29.48 -43.37 15.97
CA SER A 612 -29.20 -43.44 17.41
C SER A 612 -27.92 -42.67 17.75
N ALA A 613 -27.80 -42.22 19.00
CA ALA A 613 -26.60 -41.55 19.50
C ALA A 613 -25.34 -42.41 19.28
N PHE A 614 -24.39 -41.87 18.53
CA PHE A 614 -23.20 -42.59 18.09
C PHE A 614 -22.19 -42.73 19.23
N THR A 615 -21.67 -43.95 19.37
CA THR A 615 -20.48 -44.27 20.17
C THR A 615 -19.64 -45.24 19.36
N PRO A 616 -18.32 -45.01 19.17
CA PRO A 616 -17.47 -45.93 18.44
C PRO A 616 -17.51 -47.32 19.08
N SER A 617 -17.76 -48.34 18.28
CA SER A 617 -17.83 -49.75 18.72
C SER A 617 -16.46 -50.44 18.81
N GLY A 618 -15.43 -49.84 18.20
CA GLY A 618 -14.06 -50.35 18.22
C GLY A 618 -13.13 -49.54 17.30
N CYS A 619 -11.85 -49.94 17.23
CA CYS A 619 -10.80 -49.20 16.54
C CYS A 619 -11.04 -48.97 15.04
N SER A 620 -11.83 -49.82 14.37
CA SER A 620 -12.13 -49.66 12.94
C SER A 620 -13.01 -48.45 12.61
N GLN A 621 -13.61 -47.80 13.62
CA GLN A 621 -14.42 -46.59 13.46
C GLN A 621 -13.66 -45.32 13.82
N TRP A 622 -12.34 -45.42 14.03
CA TRP A 622 -11.45 -44.28 14.21
C TRP A 622 -10.59 -44.10 12.96
N ARG A 623 -10.28 -42.85 12.63
CA ARG A 623 -9.34 -42.49 11.57
C ARG A 623 -8.37 -41.44 12.09
N THR A 624 -7.09 -41.64 11.86
CA THR A 624 -6.07 -40.62 12.07
C THR A 624 -6.08 -39.64 10.90
N GLU A 625 -6.19 -38.36 11.21
CA GLU A 625 -5.96 -37.25 10.30
C GLU A 625 -4.53 -36.75 10.45
N THR A 626 -3.93 -36.25 9.37
CA THR A 626 -2.61 -35.62 9.41
C THR A 626 -2.63 -34.38 8.52
N VAL A 627 -2.21 -33.26 9.08
CA VAL A 627 -2.24 -31.94 8.46
C VAL A 627 -0.87 -31.28 8.60
N SER A 628 -0.38 -30.66 7.52
CA SER A 628 0.91 -29.95 7.56
C SER A 628 0.81 -28.65 8.35
N LEU A 629 1.84 -28.33 9.12
CA LEU A 629 2.04 -27.04 9.78
C LEU A 629 3.25 -26.26 9.22
N SER A 630 3.77 -26.66 8.05
CA SER A 630 4.97 -26.07 7.46
C SER A 630 4.90 -24.56 7.15
N GLY A 631 3.70 -23.97 7.15
CA GLY A 631 3.49 -22.53 6.97
C GLY A 631 3.49 -21.70 8.27
N PHE A 632 3.84 -22.31 9.40
CA PHE A 632 3.80 -21.71 10.75
C PHE A 632 5.08 -21.97 11.55
N GLU A 633 6.15 -22.41 10.88
CA GLU A 633 7.46 -22.64 11.51
C GLU A 633 8.08 -21.32 11.94
N GLY A 634 8.74 -21.28 13.09
CA GLY A 634 9.26 -20.03 13.64
C GLY A 634 8.26 -19.22 14.47
N GLU A 635 6.99 -19.66 14.55
CA GLU A 635 5.91 -18.94 15.23
C GLU A 635 5.40 -19.69 16.48
N VAL A 636 4.76 -18.95 17.40
CA VAL A 636 3.88 -19.55 18.42
C VAL A 636 2.43 -19.37 17.97
N ILE A 637 1.72 -20.49 17.79
CA ILE A 637 0.38 -20.52 17.20
C ILE A 637 -0.66 -21.07 18.17
N ARG A 638 -1.94 -20.75 17.93
CA ARG A 638 -3.07 -21.42 18.59
C ARG A 638 -3.80 -22.29 17.57
N ILE A 639 -3.89 -23.58 17.87
CA ILE A 639 -4.66 -24.55 17.10
C ILE A 639 -6.07 -24.62 17.70
N LYS A 640 -7.10 -24.42 16.88
CA LYS A 640 -8.52 -24.50 17.25
C LYS A 640 -9.20 -25.64 16.50
N PHE A 641 -9.65 -26.66 17.20
CA PHE A 641 -10.57 -27.66 16.67
C PHE A 641 -12.00 -27.14 16.82
N MET A 642 -12.62 -26.78 15.71
CA MET A 642 -13.94 -26.16 15.68
C MET A 642 -14.98 -27.19 15.22
N ASN A 643 -15.88 -27.56 16.14
CA ASN A 643 -17.12 -28.24 15.80
C ASN A 643 -18.13 -27.23 15.28
N ILE A 644 -18.88 -27.58 14.24
CA ILE A 644 -20.06 -26.87 13.77
C ILE A 644 -21.21 -27.87 13.73
N SER A 645 -22.19 -27.69 14.61
CA SER A 645 -23.35 -28.58 14.70
C SER A 645 -24.24 -28.44 13.46
N GLY A 646 -24.64 -29.54 12.85
CA GLY A 646 -25.76 -29.58 11.90
C GLY A 646 -26.90 -30.46 12.41
N TYR A 647 -27.03 -30.54 13.74
CA TYR A 647 -27.92 -31.47 14.43
C TYR A 647 -27.67 -32.93 14.03
N GLY A 648 -26.41 -33.28 13.79
CA GLY A 648 -26.00 -34.61 13.36
C GLY A 648 -25.88 -35.58 14.53
N ASN A 649 -24.64 -35.96 14.86
CA ASN A 649 -24.39 -36.98 15.88
C ASN A 649 -23.10 -36.71 16.67
N ASN A 650 -22.84 -37.53 17.69
CA ASN A 650 -21.66 -37.39 18.53
C ASN A 650 -20.36 -37.44 17.69
N LEU A 651 -19.48 -36.48 17.94
CA LEU A 651 -18.14 -36.39 17.34
C LEU A 651 -17.10 -36.61 18.44
N TYR A 652 -16.09 -37.43 18.16
CA TYR A 652 -15.02 -37.75 19.09
C TYR A 652 -13.66 -37.34 18.54
N LEU A 653 -12.79 -36.82 19.41
CA LEU A 653 -11.39 -36.45 19.15
C LEU A 653 -10.47 -37.09 20.18
N ASP A 654 -9.35 -37.63 19.72
CA ASP A 654 -8.30 -38.20 20.58
C ASP A 654 -6.92 -38.15 19.92
N ASN A 655 -5.86 -38.54 20.64
CA ASN A 655 -4.49 -38.71 20.15
C ASN A 655 -3.96 -37.49 19.36
N ILE A 656 -4.17 -36.30 19.91
CA ILE A 656 -3.65 -35.05 19.34
C ILE A 656 -2.14 -35.05 19.49
N SER A 657 -1.41 -35.06 18.37
CA SER A 657 0.05 -35.06 18.34
C SER A 657 0.57 -34.01 17.36
N ILE A 658 1.42 -33.12 17.87
CA ILE A 658 2.24 -32.20 17.08
C ILE A 658 3.67 -32.69 17.11
N GLN A 659 4.21 -32.98 15.93
CA GLN A 659 5.59 -33.42 15.75
C GLN A 659 6.31 -32.55 14.74
N GLY A 660 7.62 -32.42 14.91
CA GLY A 660 8.52 -31.74 13.98
C GLY A 660 9.96 -32.13 14.29
N THR A 661 10.86 -31.75 13.41
CA THR A 661 12.30 -31.91 13.64
C THR A 661 12.79 -30.74 14.47
N TYR A 662 13.25 -31.00 15.70
CA TYR A 662 13.84 -29.96 16.55
C TYR A 662 15.12 -29.42 15.89
N SER A 663 15.14 -28.12 15.63
CA SER A 663 16.29 -27.39 15.12
C SER A 663 16.83 -26.49 16.24
N PRO A 664 17.95 -26.86 16.89
CA PRO A 664 18.47 -26.08 18.00
C PRO A 664 18.90 -24.69 17.52
N PRO A 665 18.75 -23.66 18.37
CA PRO A 665 19.28 -22.33 18.07
C PRO A 665 20.80 -22.37 17.81
N VAL A 666 21.26 -21.59 16.84
CA VAL A 666 22.65 -21.53 16.41
C VAL A 666 23.31 -20.28 16.98
N ALA A 667 24.35 -20.47 17.79
CA ALA A 667 25.16 -19.40 18.36
C ALA A 667 26.17 -18.88 17.35
N VAL A 668 26.19 -17.55 17.16
CA VAL A 668 27.06 -16.85 16.21
C VAL A 668 27.96 -15.91 16.99
N LYS A 669 29.26 -16.21 17.00
CA LYS A 669 30.28 -15.41 17.71
C LYS A 669 30.95 -14.44 16.74
N VAL A 670 30.86 -13.14 16.99
CA VAL A 670 31.41 -12.10 16.11
C VAL A 670 32.08 -11.02 16.93
N LYS A 671 33.16 -10.45 16.39
CA LYS A 671 33.77 -9.23 16.92
C LYS A 671 33.88 -8.13 15.87
N ALA A 672 33.49 -6.91 16.24
CA ALA A 672 33.61 -5.70 15.42
C ALA A 672 33.97 -4.49 16.31
N LEU A 673 34.60 -3.46 15.75
CA LEU A 673 34.84 -2.18 16.43
C LEU A 673 34.28 -1.05 15.57
N LEU A 674 33.94 0.07 16.21
CA LEU A 674 33.41 1.26 15.56
C LEU A 674 34.44 2.41 15.66
N GLN A 675 34.68 3.11 14.55
CA GLN A 675 35.54 4.29 14.52
C GLN A 675 34.82 5.46 15.18
N GLY A 676 35.48 6.22 16.04
CA GLY A 676 34.81 7.29 16.80
C GLY A 676 34.81 6.95 18.29
N PRO A 677 33.98 5.99 18.78
CA PRO A 677 34.02 5.61 20.18
C PRO A 677 35.28 4.82 20.54
N PHE A 678 36.07 4.32 19.58
CA PHE A 678 37.34 3.63 19.86
C PHE A 678 38.40 4.57 20.46
N VAL A 679 38.95 4.18 21.62
CA VAL A 679 40.01 4.94 22.32
C VAL A 679 41.35 4.20 22.22
N PRO A 680 42.32 4.66 21.40
CA PRO A 680 43.58 3.95 21.17
C PRO A 680 44.37 3.65 22.44
N ALA A 681 44.34 4.56 23.44
CA ALA A 681 45.03 4.38 24.71
C ALA A 681 44.45 3.23 25.56
N LEU A 682 43.16 2.92 25.40
CA LEU A 682 42.47 1.84 26.14
C LEU A 682 42.39 0.54 25.32
N GLY A 683 42.61 0.62 24.01
CA GLY A 683 42.44 -0.50 23.09
C GLY A 683 41.00 -0.98 22.92
N ASN A 684 40.03 -0.22 23.45
CA ASN A 684 38.60 -0.53 23.51
C ASN A 684 37.76 0.72 23.18
N MET A 685 36.45 0.53 22.93
CA MET A 685 35.50 1.63 22.75
C MET A 685 35.03 2.25 24.07
N THR A 686 34.50 3.47 24.03
CA THR A 686 33.77 4.08 25.14
C THR A 686 32.45 3.36 25.41
N THR A 687 31.89 3.56 26.60
CA THR A 687 30.55 3.07 27.00
C THR A 687 29.65 4.23 27.42
N ASN A 688 29.97 5.43 26.93
CA ASN A 688 29.42 6.69 27.42
C ASN A 688 27.89 6.74 27.28
N LEU A 689 27.35 6.29 26.15
CA LEU A 689 25.89 6.19 25.95
C LEU A 689 25.20 5.32 27.00
N ALA A 690 25.78 4.16 27.32
CA ALA A 690 25.24 3.27 28.35
C ALA A 690 25.37 3.90 29.76
N THR A 691 26.53 4.46 30.10
CA THR A 691 26.76 5.06 31.43
C THR A 691 25.96 6.34 31.66
N SER A 692 25.64 7.07 30.60
CA SER A 692 24.80 8.27 30.63
C SER A 692 23.31 7.96 30.52
N GLY A 693 22.91 6.68 30.43
CA GLY A 693 21.51 6.27 30.32
C GLY A 693 20.84 6.66 28.99
N LEU A 694 21.64 6.91 27.95
CA LEU A 694 21.16 7.32 26.62
C LEU A 694 20.95 6.12 25.68
N LEU A 695 21.62 4.99 25.92
CA LEU A 695 21.45 3.79 25.08
C LEU A 695 19.98 3.30 25.15
N PRO A 696 19.28 3.17 24.01
CA PRO A 696 17.87 2.77 24.03
C PRO A 696 17.71 1.34 24.52
N LEU A 697 16.61 1.11 25.24
CA LEU A 697 16.26 -0.22 25.73
C LEU A 697 15.76 -1.15 24.63
N SER A 698 15.18 -0.61 23.56
CA SER A 698 14.77 -1.37 22.37
C SER A 698 15.74 -1.14 21.22
N GLN A 699 15.87 -2.13 20.34
CA GLN A 699 16.72 -2.03 19.15
C GLN A 699 16.28 -0.87 18.21
N PRO A 700 17.22 -0.11 17.60
CA PRO A 700 16.93 1.11 16.83
C PRO A 700 16.77 0.93 15.30
N PHE A 701 16.76 -0.31 14.80
CA PHE A 701 16.74 -0.67 13.37
C PHE A 701 15.33 -0.93 12.81
N ASN A 702 14.27 -0.71 13.59
CA ASN A 702 12.88 -0.83 13.11
C ASN A 702 12.39 0.35 12.23
N ARG A 703 13.29 1.27 11.89
CA ARG A 703 13.06 2.44 11.04
C ARG A 703 13.77 2.30 9.70
N ASN A 704 13.36 3.13 8.74
CA ASN A 704 14.05 3.28 7.45
C ASN A 704 15.54 3.65 7.66
N PRO A 705 16.50 3.10 6.88
CA PRO A 705 16.35 2.16 5.77
C PRO A 705 16.27 0.66 6.15
N TRP A 706 16.55 0.31 7.41
CA TRP A 706 16.63 -1.11 7.81
C TRP A 706 15.28 -1.80 7.85
N ASN A 707 14.23 -1.10 8.34
CA ASN A 707 12.87 -1.62 8.52
C ASN A 707 12.86 -3.02 9.18
N TYR A 708 13.80 -3.26 10.08
CA TYR A 708 14.01 -4.56 10.71
C TYR A 708 12.91 -4.81 11.75
N SER A 709 12.13 -5.88 11.54
CA SER A 709 10.94 -6.21 12.32
C SER A 709 11.24 -6.92 13.65
N GLY A 710 12.52 -7.14 14.00
CA GLY A 710 12.90 -7.78 15.26
C GLY A 710 12.48 -6.98 16.49
N THR A 711 12.22 -7.69 17.58
CA THR A 711 11.65 -7.16 18.83
C THR A 711 12.65 -7.12 19.98
N GLU A 712 13.95 -7.26 19.68
CA GLU A 712 15.00 -7.31 20.69
C GLU A 712 14.98 -6.05 21.55
N SER A 713 14.82 -6.26 22.85
CA SER A 713 14.78 -5.19 23.84
C SER A 713 15.30 -5.69 25.19
N MET A 714 15.68 -4.74 26.03
CA MET A 714 16.05 -4.88 27.42
C MET A 714 14.91 -4.27 28.24
N ALA A 715 14.32 -5.02 29.16
CA ALA A 715 13.17 -4.59 29.94
C ALA A 715 13.45 -3.36 30.82
N ASN A 716 14.71 -3.15 31.22
CA ASN A 716 15.12 -1.99 32.01
C ASN A 716 16.63 -1.77 31.93
N VAL A 717 17.08 -0.61 32.40
CA VAL A 717 18.50 -0.18 32.39
C VAL A 717 19.44 -1.18 33.09
N SER A 718 18.96 -1.94 34.08
CA SER A 718 19.81 -2.93 34.77
C SER A 718 20.17 -4.15 33.91
N GLN A 719 19.44 -4.34 32.80
CA GLN A 719 19.73 -5.40 31.83
C GLN A 719 20.74 -4.96 30.76
N ILE A 720 21.13 -3.68 30.71
CA ILE A 720 22.20 -3.23 29.81
C ILE A 720 23.50 -3.94 30.21
N PRO A 721 24.11 -4.74 29.32
CA PRO A 721 25.32 -5.46 29.65
C PRO A 721 26.46 -4.53 30.06
N ALA A 722 27.25 -4.93 31.05
CA ALA A 722 28.48 -4.23 31.39
C ALA A 722 29.39 -4.16 30.16
N GLY A 723 29.86 -2.94 29.83
CA GLY A 723 30.67 -2.72 28.64
C GLY A 723 29.88 -2.45 27.37
N ALA A 724 28.54 -2.32 27.40
CA ALA A 724 27.76 -1.98 26.21
C ALA A 724 28.21 -0.64 25.60
N ALA A 725 28.55 -0.67 24.31
CA ALA A 725 28.90 0.50 23.52
C ALA A 725 27.69 1.00 22.72
N ASP A 726 27.04 0.12 21.94
CA ASP A 726 25.84 0.44 21.17
C ASP A 726 25.08 -0.81 20.68
N TRP A 727 23.98 -0.61 19.95
CA TRP A 727 23.28 -1.63 19.16
C TRP A 727 23.90 -1.79 17.76
N VAL A 728 23.90 -3.01 17.24
CA VAL A 728 24.26 -3.35 15.85
C VAL A 728 23.23 -4.32 15.26
N LEU A 729 23.05 -4.31 13.96
CA LEU A 729 22.23 -5.29 13.24
C LEU A 729 23.16 -6.34 12.61
N LEU A 730 23.05 -7.57 13.09
CA LEU A 730 23.80 -8.71 12.58
C LEU A 730 22.96 -9.44 11.52
N GLU A 731 23.51 -9.65 10.33
CA GLU A 731 22.85 -10.37 9.24
C GLU A 731 23.64 -11.63 8.89
N LEU A 732 22.91 -12.72 8.66
CA LEU A 732 23.43 -13.95 8.08
C LEU A 732 22.96 -14.01 6.63
N ARG A 733 23.93 -14.11 5.72
CA ARG A 733 23.72 -14.05 4.26
C ARG A 733 24.07 -15.38 3.61
N ASN A 734 23.41 -15.68 2.49
CA ASN A 734 23.59 -16.93 1.76
C ASN A 734 25.06 -17.11 1.34
N SER A 735 25.65 -18.27 1.64
CA SER A 735 27.06 -18.57 1.35
C SER A 735 27.43 -18.62 -0.13
N THR A 736 26.43 -18.71 -1.01
CA THR A 736 26.59 -18.69 -2.47
C THR A 736 26.18 -17.37 -3.11
N ASN A 737 25.25 -16.63 -2.48
CA ASN A 737 24.78 -15.32 -2.94
C ASN A 737 24.75 -14.31 -1.77
N PRO A 738 25.81 -13.52 -1.55
CA PRO A 738 25.88 -12.61 -0.41
C PRO A 738 24.85 -11.46 -0.47
N ASN A 739 24.13 -11.26 -1.58
CA ASN A 739 23.04 -10.28 -1.66
C ASN A 739 21.76 -10.75 -0.94
N GLU A 740 21.61 -12.07 -0.74
CA GLU A 740 20.44 -12.66 -0.09
C GLU A 740 20.65 -12.74 1.43
N ILE A 741 19.76 -12.09 2.17
CA ILE A 741 19.71 -12.14 3.63
C ILE A 741 18.83 -13.31 4.03
N LEU A 742 19.38 -14.24 4.83
CA LEU A 742 18.67 -15.42 5.32
C LEU A 742 18.15 -15.26 6.75
N ALA A 743 18.84 -14.47 7.56
CA ALA A 743 18.39 -14.10 8.89
C ALA A 743 19.02 -12.78 9.34
N GLN A 744 18.35 -12.05 10.22
CA GLN A 744 18.87 -10.83 10.84
C GLN A 744 18.49 -10.78 12.31
N LYS A 745 19.36 -10.19 13.13
CA LYS A 745 19.13 -10.01 14.56
C LYS A 745 19.80 -8.76 15.08
N ALA A 746 19.06 -7.92 15.81
CA ALA A 746 19.67 -6.82 16.54
C ALA A 746 20.43 -7.35 17.76
N ALA A 747 21.65 -6.87 17.96
CA ALA A 747 22.56 -7.33 19.00
C ALA A 747 23.23 -6.16 19.71
N VAL A 748 23.69 -6.41 20.94
CA VAL A 748 24.46 -5.44 21.71
C VAL A 748 25.94 -5.62 21.40
N LEU A 749 26.59 -4.54 21.00
CA LEU A 749 28.02 -4.44 20.79
C LEU A 749 28.70 -4.00 22.10
N LEU A 750 29.61 -4.82 22.62
CA LEU A 750 30.42 -4.51 23.78
C LEU A 750 31.68 -3.72 23.39
N ASN A 751 32.25 -3.00 24.34
CA ASN A 751 33.39 -2.10 24.14
C ASN A 751 34.69 -2.81 23.71
N ASN A 752 34.82 -4.09 24.01
CA ASN A 752 35.91 -4.96 23.55
C ASN A 752 35.66 -5.55 22.14
N GLY A 753 34.54 -5.17 21.53
CA GLY A 753 34.08 -5.53 20.21
C GLY A 753 33.21 -6.78 20.12
N VAL A 754 32.95 -7.49 21.22
CA VAL A 754 32.10 -8.70 21.21
C VAL A 754 30.63 -8.35 20.98
N LEU A 755 29.97 -9.08 20.09
CA LEU A 755 28.52 -9.01 19.90
C LEU A 755 27.82 -10.07 20.75
N ARG A 756 26.68 -9.71 21.35
CA ARG A 756 25.83 -10.65 22.09
C ARG A 756 24.34 -10.32 21.96
N ASP A 757 23.50 -11.31 22.24
CA ASP A 757 22.05 -11.10 22.42
C ASP A 757 21.78 -10.05 23.52
N ALA A 758 20.71 -9.26 23.35
CA ALA A 758 20.31 -8.22 24.29
C ALA A 758 19.98 -8.74 25.70
N THR A 759 19.30 -9.88 25.79
CA THR A 759 18.87 -10.52 27.04
C THR A 759 19.42 -11.95 27.20
N GLY A 760 20.31 -12.38 26.30
CA GLY A 760 20.69 -13.79 26.17
C GLY A 760 21.62 -14.31 27.27
N ALA A 761 21.49 -15.62 27.54
CA ALA A 761 22.32 -16.40 28.45
C ALA A 761 23.77 -16.58 27.96
N ALA A 762 24.03 -16.41 26.65
CA ALA A 762 25.35 -16.47 26.06
C ALA A 762 26.03 -15.08 26.14
N PRO A 763 27.11 -14.92 26.92
CA PRO A 763 27.76 -13.63 27.11
C PRO A 763 28.59 -13.17 25.90
N ASP A 764 28.83 -14.05 24.92
CA ASP A 764 29.75 -13.85 23.79
C ASP A 764 29.20 -14.31 22.43
N ALA A 765 27.88 -14.43 22.29
CA ALA A 765 27.23 -14.86 21.05
C ALA A 765 25.87 -14.22 20.82
N VAL A 766 25.49 -14.13 19.54
CA VAL A 766 24.13 -13.81 19.08
C VAL A 766 23.46 -15.10 18.63
N THR A 767 22.27 -15.39 19.11
CA THR A 767 21.60 -16.67 18.86
C THR A 767 20.51 -16.53 17.80
N PHE A 768 20.59 -17.32 16.74
CA PHE A 768 19.59 -17.37 15.67
C PHE A 768 18.77 -18.66 15.74
N THR A 769 17.47 -18.55 15.48
CA THR A 769 16.56 -19.68 15.24
C THR A 769 16.29 -19.80 13.73
N GLY A 770 15.77 -20.94 13.27
CA GLY A 770 15.41 -21.12 11.85
C GLY A 770 16.57 -21.25 10.86
N ILE A 771 17.83 -21.23 11.30
CA ILE A 771 19.00 -21.48 10.44
C ILE A 771 19.57 -22.88 10.66
N ALA A 772 20.21 -23.44 9.62
CA ALA A 772 20.72 -24.80 9.64
C ALA A 772 22.05 -24.91 10.42
N PRO A 773 22.13 -25.73 11.49
CA PRO A 773 23.39 -25.97 12.17
C PRO A 773 24.37 -26.72 11.27
N GLY A 774 25.64 -26.31 11.31
CA GLY A 774 26.72 -26.86 10.49
C GLY A 774 26.83 -26.27 9.09
N ALA A 775 25.92 -25.35 8.69
CA ALA A 775 25.98 -24.69 7.39
C ALA A 775 26.89 -23.44 7.38
N ASN A 776 27.28 -23.00 6.19
CA ASN A 776 28.13 -21.83 5.97
C ASN A 776 27.29 -20.59 5.65
N TYR A 777 27.66 -19.44 6.22
CA TYR A 777 26.99 -18.16 6.03
C TYR A 777 28.01 -17.01 5.89
N PHE A 778 27.73 -16.03 5.03
CA PHE A 778 28.42 -14.74 5.16
C PHE A 778 27.85 -13.99 6.35
N ILE A 779 28.71 -13.33 7.13
CA ILE A 779 28.31 -12.57 8.31
C ILE A 779 28.46 -11.08 7.99
N SER A 780 27.39 -10.31 8.13
CA SER A 780 27.36 -8.86 7.91
C SER A 780 27.00 -8.12 9.20
N VAL A 781 27.70 -7.03 9.51
CA VAL A 781 27.43 -6.17 10.66
C VAL A 781 27.10 -4.78 10.15
N LYS A 782 25.90 -4.30 10.50
CA LYS A 782 25.43 -2.95 10.23
C LYS A 782 25.28 -2.17 11.53
N HIS A 783 25.44 -0.86 11.44
CA HIS A 783 25.29 0.07 12.56
C HIS A 783 24.59 1.33 12.06
N ARG A 784 24.01 2.10 12.98
CA ARG A 784 23.17 3.27 12.66
C ARG A 784 23.89 4.42 11.98
N ASN A 785 25.21 4.55 12.14
CA ASN A 785 25.98 5.65 11.58
C ASN A 785 27.37 5.25 11.04
N HIS A 786 27.56 3.95 10.74
CA HIS A 786 28.80 3.42 10.18
C HIS A 786 28.57 2.62 8.91
N VAL A 787 29.54 2.70 8.00
CA VAL A 787 29.57 1.89 6.79
C VAL A 787 29.61 0.40 7.18
N PRO A 788 28.70 -0.43 6.65
CA PRO A 788 28.59 -1.83 7.06
C PRO A 788 29.77 -2.68 6.57
N VAL A 789 30.00 -3.81 7.25
CA VAL A 789 31.05 -4.78 6.91
C VAL A 789 30.46 -6.17 6.67
N ILE A 790 31.07 -6.95 5.77
CA ILE A 790 30.71 -8.35 5.51
C ILE A 790 31.97 -9.24 5.50
N SER A 791 31.86 -10.47 6.00
CA SER A 791 32.98 -11.42 6.09
C SER A 791 33.59 -11.71 4.72
N ALA A 792 34.91 -11.88 4.68
CA ALA A 792 35.64 -12.18 3.45
C ALA A 792 35.28 -13.53 2.83
N VAL A 793 34.89 -14.48 3.69
CA VAL A 793 34.49 -15.83 3.31
C VAL A 793 33.26 -16.25 4.12
N PRO A 794 32.48 -17.23 3.64
CA PRO A 794 31.46 -17.88 4.45
C PRO A 794 32.07 -18.55 5.69
N VAL A 795 31.36 -18.49 6.80
CA VAL A 795 31.74 -19.04 8.10
C VAL A 795 30.77 -20.15 8.47
N GLN A 796 31.30 -21.30 8.87
CA GLN A 796 30.49 -22.41 9.36
C GLN A 796 29.93 -22.07 10.75
N LEU A 797 28.61 -22.18 10.93
CA LEU A 797 27.92 -21.86 12.18
C LEU A 797 27.30 -23.11 12.81
N PRO A 798 27.31 -23.28 14.15
CA PRO A 798 27.90 -22.37 15.13
C PRO A 798 29.43 -22.40 15.09
N ASN A 799 30.06 -21.24 15.20
CA ASN A 799 31.51 -21.12 15.19
C ASN A 799 32.08 -21.20 16.61
N ALA A 800 33.10 -22.05 16.81
CA ALA A 800 33.77 -22.19 18.12
C ALA A 800 34.54 -20.93 18.53
N THR A 801 35.15 -20.25 17.55
CA THR A 801 35.91 -19.00 17.75
C THR A 801 35.20 -17.87 17.01
N ALA A 802 35.17 -16.68 17.60
CA ALA A 802 34.53 -15.51 17.00
C ALA A 802 35.13 -15.16 15.64
N TYR A 803 34.27 -14.83 14.67
CA TYR A 803 34.72 -14.19 13.44
C TYR A 803 35.07 -12.75 13.77
N ASP A 804 36.36 -12.39 13.65
CA ASP A 804 36.89 -11.16 14.22
C ASP A 804 37.30 -10.15 13.13
N PHE A 805 36.43 -9.15 12.92
CA PHE A 805 36.70 -8.05 11.99
C PHE A 805 37.80 -7.10 12.48
N THR A 806 38.22 -7.22 13.74
CA THR A 806 39.09 -6.25 14.40
C THR A 806 40.57 -6.50 14.17
N LEU A 807 40.94 -7.67 13.67
CA LEU A 807 42.35 -8.11 13.57
C LEU A 807 43.04 -7.70 12.28
N SER A 808 42.30 -7.67 11.16
CA SER A 808 42.85 -7.41 9.82
C SER A 808 41.78 -6.86 8.89
N ALA A 809 42.14 -5.92 8.03
CA ALA A 809 41.29 -5.48 6.93
C ALA A 809 40.87 -6.64 5.99
N ALA A 810 41.69 -7.68 5.87
CA ALA A 810 41.40 -8.87 5.05
C ALA A 810 40.32 -9.79 5.62
N SER A 811 39.81 -9.50 6.83
CA SER A 811 38.63 -10.16 7.39
C SER A 811 37.33 -9.70 6.70
N ALA A 812 37.35 -8.58 5.99
CA ALA A 812 36.21 -8.10 5.21
C ALA A 812 36.32 -8.53 3.73
N ALA A 813 35.18 -8.68 3.05
CA ALA A 813 35.12 -9.01 1.61
C ALA A 813 35.90 -8.04 0.73
N ASN A 814 36.00 -6.78 1.16
CA ASN A 814 36.92 -5.81 0.61
C ASN A 814 37.69 -5.12 1.74
N THR A 815 39.01 -5.07 1.63
CA THR A 815 39.89 -4.46 2.64
C THR A 815 39.60 -2.98 2.88
N ALA A 816 38.94 -2.29 1.94
CA ALA A 816 38.54 -0.89 2.09
C ALA A 816 37.35 -0.69 3.05
N GLN A 817 36.63 -1.75 3.44
CA GLN A 817 35.47 -1.66 4.34
C GLN A 817 35.85 -1.34 5.80
N LEU A 818 37.13 -1.48 6.16
CA LEU A 818 37.62 -1.28 7.52
C LEU A 818 38.70 -0.21 7.58
N VAL A 819 38.71 0.57 8.66
CA VAL A 819 39.74 1.55 8.99
C VAL A 819 40.66 1.01 10.08
N GLN A 820 41.97 1.25 9.94
CA GLN A 820 42.90 0.96 11.03
C GLN A 820 42.87 2.07 12.08
N VAL A 821 42.44 1.74 13.30
CA VAL A 821 42.28 2.69 14.43
C VAL A 821 43.42 2.62 15.45
N ALA A 822 44.18 1.52 15.45
CA ALA A 822 45.46 1.38 16.14
C ALA A 822 46.31 0.28 15.46
N THR A 823 47.57 0.13 15.86
CA THR A 823 48.43 -0.95 15.33
C THR A 823 47.77 -2.32 15.54
N GLY A 824 47.42 -3.00 14.43
CA GLY A 824 46.74 -4.30 14.47
C GLY A 824 45.26 -4.26 14.93
N LYS A 825 44.61 -3.09 14.88
CA LYS A 825 43.19 -2.93 15.22
C LYS A 825 42.42 -2.22 14.13
N PHE A 826 41.33 -2.85 13.68
CA PHE A 826 40.47 -2.39 12.61
C PHE A 826 39.04 -2.18 13.10
N ALA A 827 38.35 -1.18 12.53
CA ALA A 827 36.99 -0.80 12.87
C ALA A 827 36.18 -0.47 11.61
N LEU A 828 34.86 -0.42 11.71
CA LEU A 828 33.98 0.10 10.66
C LEU A 828 34.18 1.61 10.52
N TRP A 829 34.02 2.14 9.32
CA TRP A 829 34.12 3.58 9.05
C TRP A 829 32.91 4.33 9.60
N ALA A 830 33.14 5.42 10.34
CA ALA A 830 32.07 6.31 10.82
C ALA A 830 31.62 7.33 9.76
N GLY A 831 30.35 7.76 9.84
CA GLY A 831 29.83 8.92 9.10
C GLY A 831 28.71 8.63 8.08
N ASP A 832 28.19 7.39 8.07
CA ASP A 832 27.11 6.95 7.17
C ASP A 832 25.75 7.14 7.88
N PHE A 833 25.30 8.40 7.98
CA PHE A 833 24.19 8.80 8.86
C PHE A 833 22.81 8.42 8.32
N ASP A 834 22.68 8.31 7.00
CA ASP A 834 21.47 7.83 6.35
C ASP A 834 21.49 6.30 6.13
N ALA A 835 22.62 5.66 6.50
CA ALA A 835 22.88 4.24 6.39
C ALA A 835 22.72 3.67 4.98
N ASN A 836 23.00 4.47 3.94
CA ASN A 836 22.99 4.01 2.56
C ASN A 836 24.26 3.19 2.20
N GLY A 837 25.25 3.16 3.10
CA GLY A 837 26.54 2.50 2.88
C GLY A 837 27.56 3.39 2.18
N VAL A 838 27.36 4.69 2.10
CA VAL A 838 28.20 5.68 1.40
C VAL A 838 28.28 6.97 2.23
N VAL A 839 29.48 7.29 2.70
CA VAL A 839 29.73 8.56 3.39
C VAL A 839 29.94 9.67 2.37
N SER A 840 28.96 10.56 2.25
CA SER A 840 28.88 11.60 1.24
C SER A 840 28.38 12.93 1.81
N VAL A 841 28.26 13.95 0.96
CA VAL A 841 27.63 15.23 1.35
C VAL A 841 26.15 15.07 1.74
N HIS A 842 25.49 13.99 1.33
CA HIS A 842 24.11 13.72 1.71
C HIS A 842 23.99 13.49 3.23
N ASP A 843 24.93 12.76 3.82
CA ASP A 843 25.02 12.51 5.26
C ASP A 843 25.14 13.82 6.06
N PHE A 844 25.81 14.84 5.52
CA PHE A 844 25.88 16.14 6.17
C PHE A 844 24.49 16.78 6.38
N ASN A 845 23.56 16.56 5.45
CA ASN A 845 22.18 17.06 5.58
C ASN A 845 21.39 16.32 6.67
N TYR A 846 21.78 15.10 7.03
CA TYR A 846 21.24 14.34 8.16
C TYR A 846 21.86 14.74 9.49
N TYR A 847 23.15 15.07 9.49
CA TYR A 847 23.89 15.55 10.67
C TYR A 847 23.45 16.94 11.13
N THR A 848 23.31 17.89 10.20
CA THR A 848 23.13 19.33 10.54
C THR A 848 21.90 19.61 11.42
N PRO A 849 20.72 18.99 11.19
CA PRO A 849 19.55 19.19 12.04
C PRO A 849 19.68 18.64 13.47
N GLN A 850 20.63 17.74 13.71
CA GLN A 850 20.83 17.08 15.02
C GLN A 850 21.80 17.85 15.93
N MET A 851 22.47 18.90 15.42
CA MET A 851 23.39 19.73 16.20
C MET A 851 22.69 20.46 17.34
N GLY A 852 23.21 20.32 18.57
CA GLY A 852 22.67 21.02 19.72
C GLY A 852 23.32 20.60 21.05
N PRO A 853 23.08 21.35 22.14
CA PRO A 853 23.69 21.09 23.44
C PRO A 853 23.02 19.95 24.23
N THR A 854 21.95 19.35 23.70
CA THR A 854 21.13 18.36 24.42
C THR A 854 21.76 16.98 24.36
N ALA A 855 21.92 16.34 25.52
CA ALA A 855 22.37 14.96 25.60
C ALA A 855 21.30 14.00 25.04
N GLN A 856 21.59 13.27 23.97
CA GLN A 856 20.62 12.39 23.32
C GLN A 856 21.30 11.22 22.58
N TYR A 857 20.53 10.15 22.34
CA TYR A 857 20.93 9.09 21.42
C TYR A 857 20.57 9.52 19.99
N ALA A 858 21.57 10.03 19.26
CA ALA A 858 21.40 10.60 17.93
C ALA A 858 22.28 9.88 16.91
N ASP A 859 21.86 9.88 15.64
CA ASP A 859 22.64 9.29 14.55
C ASP A 859 23.88 10.12 14.24
N GLY A 860 23.78 11.45 14.42
CA GLY A 860 24.89 12.39 14.26
C GLY A 860 26.01 12.28 15.30
N ASP A 861 25.82 11.52 16.38
CA ASP A 861 26.83 11.31 17.44
C ASP A 861 27.75 10.14 17.05
N LEU A 862 28.94 10.47 16.53
CA LEU A 862 29.93 9.51 16.05
C LEU A 862 30.93 9.10 17.14
N ASN A 863 31.16 9.94 18.15
CA ASN A 863 32.12 9.66 19.21
C ASN A 863 31.49 9.03 20.48
N PHE A 864 30.16 8.98 20.51
CA PHE A 864 29.29 8.42 21.54
C PHE A 864 29.33 9.16 22.87
N ASP A 865 29.67 10.45 22.87
CA ASP A 865 29.66 11.30 24.06
C ASP A 865 28.26 11.83 24.45
N GLY A 866 27.25 11.56 23.61
CA GLY A 866 25.86 11.96 23.78
C GLY A 866 25.56 13.35 23.22
N GLN A 867 26.52 14.04 22.59
CA GLN A 867 26.36 15.35 21.99
C GLN A 867 26.69 15.31 20.50
N VAL A 868 25.89 15.97 19.68
CA VAL A 868 26.18 16.13 18.24
C VAL A 868 26.82 17.49 18.03
N ASN A 869 28.13 17.51 17.79
CA ASN A 869 28.91 18.74 17.72
C ASN A 869 30.06 18.66 16.70
N THR A 870 30.91 19.69 16.70
CA THR A 870 32.05 19.80 15.77
C THR A 870 33.03 18.63 15.82
N ALA A 871 33.14 17.90 16.94
CA ALA A 871 33.95 16.70 17.05
C ALA A 871 33.43 15.56 16.16
N ASP A 872 32.11 15.38 16.06
CA ASP A 872 31.50 14.39 15.18
C ASP A 872 31.67 14.79 13.72
N PHE A 873 31.46 16.08 13.41
CA PHE A 873 31.68 16.61 12.07
C PHE A 873 33.12 16.36 11.59
N ASP A 874 34.12 16.51 12.46
CA ASP A 874 35.52 16.25 12.10
C ASP A 874 35.76 14.76 11.76
N ILE A 875 35.11 13.83 12.46
CA ILE A 875 35.17 12.39 12.15
C ILE A 875 34.51 12.12 10.78
N TYR A 876 33.28 12.60 10.58
CA TYR A 876 32.56 12.47 9.31
C TYR A 876 33.38 13.05 8.14
N ARG A 877 33.87 14.29 8.26
CA ARG A 877 34.60 14.98 7.20
C ARG A 877 35.83 14.19 6.73
N ASN A 878 36.56 13.57 7.66
CA ASN A 878 37.74 12.77 7.34
C ASN A 878 37.41 11.46 6.61
N ASN A 879 36.15 11.02 6.68
CA ASN A 879 35.64 9.80 6.07
C ASN A 879 34.73 10.07 4.86
N CYS A 880 34.47 11.33 4.52
CA CYS A 880 33.74 11.69 3.30
C CYS A 880 34.44 11.05 2.09
N THR A 881 33.68 10.41 1.19
CA THR A 881 34.09 9.53 0.06
C THR A 881 34.23 8.03 0.33
N ARG A 882 33.92 7.53 1.54
CA ARG A 882 33.91 6.07 1.79
C ARG A 882 32.67 5.43 1.19
N ILE A 883 32.87 4.27 0.55
CA ILE A 883 31.82 3.52 -0.15
C ILE A 883 31.89 2.06 0.31
N GLY A 884 30.78 1.54 0.81
CA GLY A 884 30.58 0.12 1.15
C GLY A 884 30.49 -0.77 -0.09
N VAL A 885 30.39 -2.09 0.11
CA VAL A 885 30.34 -3.06 -0.99
C VAL A 885 28.90 -3.37 -1.41
N ASN A 886 28.70 -3.66 -2.71
CA ASN A 886 27.38 -3.93 -3.31
C ASN A 886 26.40 -4.80 -2.49
N PRO A 887 26.79 -5.94 -1.88
CA PRO A 887 25.80 -6.78 -1.20
C PRO A 887 25.19 -6.16 0.07
N ILE A 888 25.82 -5.15 0.65
CA ILE A 888 25.43 -4.58 1.95
C ILE A 888 25.14 -3.07 1.89
N ARG A 889 25.15 -2.48 0.68
CA ARG A 889 24.67 -1.11 0.43
C ARG A 889 23.15 -1.13 0.25
N TYR A 890 22.50 -0.04 0.63
CA TYR A 890 21.06 0.16 0.44
C TYR A 890 20.76 0.89 -0.85
#